data_AF-A0A7G6E6U1-F1
#
_entry.id   AF-A0A7G6E6U1-F1
#
_cell.length_a   1.000
_cell.length_b   1.000
_cell.length_c   1.000
_cell.angle_alpha   90.00
_cell.angle_beta   90.00
_cell.angle_gamma   90.00
#
_symmetry.space_group_name_H-M   'P 1'
#
loop_
_entity.id
_entity.type
_entity.pdbx_description
1 polymer ?
#
loop_
_entity_poly.entity_id
_entity_poly.type
_entity_poly.pdbx_seq_one_letter_code
_entity_poly.pdbx_strand_id
1 'polypeptide(L)'
;MRGTNHDWYEEARQSINILVQAEQGEGERIFESIELIREVLQLSIGLLTEQVQKYFPERLSEWVMGLDSLRDSILWNTHFGIGESRQDYDFELRLWETLARIPQVGSKLAPILKRCAETYEKSTLLKGGSRSDHFIWLSAIMAKCGMRDDADKWLRYGIRSSHIYGYHKDINLLYLVDVLNLVNQRQPELALERCARVLSMVDWMPHLTDGRETKWFPQKAFAAVLKVNRQAAFDLLTHFSRSIARWKMQDCLEEYILSMEEGDPEYLWCLTELFANHFSEDGRHCNQIMETRQHIVDLVHESCSVEIYNEFENRFRRFILTEITPRHWPEDLKKELGIPGSTNVKNDNADSWAKPPSEFKLDGESITIEGIAEKCRVSFTEFLKTLDKLKNQNEHFYERDLVNTSLRHHIMTAKSLDDLIPIKEYAESEGRWQDAGVIEQLAERFVEFGDHANAISCFGMAYACYGSWSRWRDNRKYLAAIAARDRQTAKKFVLKECYESTCGSGGGYDTPPIAASGLDVLDEPQMLEDVFNDFLTHCESMFAQLPKNDNYAWLKEYKEPSADANQLILNFVVDELSTSEIDHGERLIRAVTKLAIARPDEAIPVLITRMVSASGRILRRLLTVFYCLATHCPQLLVPHQQVFAQILEREDFFCRQTVLRILRRVDEASPLEASVNSSVQRIDRNYSDAIYYSSYILPSCSTPEFKHFLKRNTLSDFSKQVELMEKILQVPPGSLVAAIEERLIAQKWSIDDERDRVKDDWYGHVHPQGWPVVWITTEFQELVTETLWGILDEVAIKLKMSKEQINWLWQTIQPADPEYVFRGLMPRPLDIEPLNVHDKEAWFSELDAFKSLEIGDTRIQGDDGEWITIFEKRRMAQEETYNVPYRQEISLQGFLIPQQVYGGSYRLDELELWTERILPNSSMSVTIKQTQTELSGRGHRVLEKSDECIPIIAEHENPLTFLGYLNVCTLTSFIIKEFNLSFEGLNLLRNGEVVAKYEAWQEGYQDECYTREKLSLGFRLRVRQDFLTEICRCYRKLLCICIDEKREYYESIYRPEPNDSRYSRRYVLYYWS
;
A
#
# COMPACT_ATOMS: atom_id res chain seq x y z
N MET A 1 -58.78 20.08 -4.40
CA MET A 1 -58.14 20.20 -5.73
C MET A 1 -57.98 21.67 -6.05
N ARG A 2 -56.76 22.18 -6.18
CA ARG A 2 -56.51 23.59 -6.57
C ARG A 2 -56.95 23.78 -8.03
N GLY A 3 -57.62 24.90 -8.33
CA GLY A 3 -58.29 25.14 -9.63
C GLY A 3 -57.38 25.74 -10.71
N THR A 4 -57.97 26.09 -11.86
CA THR A 4 -57.31 26.66 -13.06
C THR A 4 -56.70 28.05 -12.86
N ASN A 5 -56.96 28.72 -11.74
CA ASN A 5 -56.42 30.04 -11.40
C ASN A 5 -55.14 29.98 -10.55
N HIS A 6 -54.66 28.77 -10.23
CA HIS A 6 -53.43 28.57 -9.45
C HIS A 6 -52.23 28.57 -10.39
N ASP A 7 -51.16 29.31 -10.04
CA ASP A 7 -49.93 29.38 -10.84
C ASP A 7 -49.10 28.10 -10.63
N TRP A 8 -49.52 27.04 -11.32
CA TRP A 8 -48.83 25.75 -11.30
C TRP A 8 -47.40 25.84 -11.84
N TYR A 9 -47.08 26.82 -12.68
CA TYR A 9 -45.73 27.01 -13.18
C TYR A 9 -44.80 27.50 -12.07
N GLU A 10 -45.21 28.51 -11.29
CA GLU A 10 -44.34 29.06 -10.25
C GLU A 10 -44.08 28.07 -9.10
N GLU A 11 -45.08 27.28 -8.71
CA GLU A 11 -44.91 26.21 -7.70
C GLU A 11 -44.01 25.07 -8.23
N ALA A 12 -44.18 24.70 -9.51
CA ALA A 12 -43.30 23.73 -10.15
C ALA A 12 -41.86 24.25 -10.21
N ARG A 13 -41.65 25.52 -10.60
CA ARG A 13 -40.33 26.16 -10.67
C ARG A 13 -39.63 26.23 -9.32
N GLN A 14 -40.36 26.59 -8.25
CA GLN A 14 -39.82 26.61 -6.90
C GLN A 14 -39.38 25.22 -6.42
N SER A 15 -40.18 24.19 -6.74
CA SER A 15 -39.84 22.80 -6.40
C SER A 15 -38.55 22.34 -7.08
N ILE A 16 -38.36 22.71 -8.35
CA ILE A 16 -37.13 22.44 -9.09
C ILE A 16 -35.93 23.17 -8.47
N ASN A 17 -36.07 24.45 -8.14
CA ASN A 17 -34.98 25.23 -7.53
C ASN A 17 -34.53 24.64 -6.18
N ILE A 18 -35.45 24.14 -5.35
CA ILE A 18 -35.10 23.48 -4.08
C ILE A 18 -34.23 22.24 -4.32
N LEU A 19 -34.56 21.44 -5.33
CA LEU A 19 -33.78 20.24 -5.68
C LEU A 19 -32.39 20.60 -6.24
N VAL A 20 -32.29 21.69 -7.00
CA VAL A 20 -31.00 22.21 -7.50
C VAL A 20 -30.09 22.63 -6.34
N GLN A 21 -30.66 23.22 -5.29
CA GLN A 21 -29.95 23.75 -4.13
C GLN A 21 -29.76 22.73 -2.98
N ALA A 22 -30.14 21.47 -3.16
CA ALA A 22 -30.04 20.47 -2.11
C ALA A 22 -28.57 20.09 -1.84
N GLU A 23 -28.19 20.04 -0.56
CA GLU A 23 -26.86 19.64 -0.08
C GLU A 23 -26.95 18.41 0.82
N GLN A 24 -25.82 17.72 1.04
CA GLN A 24 -25.73 16.55 1.90
C GLN A 24 -25.85 16.93 3.39
N GLY A 25 -26.68 16.20 4.16
CA GLY A 25 -26.75 16.33 5.61
C GLY A 25 -25.60 15.62 6.35
N GLU A 26 -25.24 16.13 7.54
CA GLU A 26 -24.18 15.54 8.36
C GLU A 26 -24.48 14.08 8.77
N GLY A 27 -23.59 13.15 8.45
CA GLY A 27 -23.74 11.72 8.76
C GLY A 27 -24.72 10.95 7.85
N GLU A 28 -25.28 11.59 6.82
CA GLU A 28 -26.21 10.96 5.90
C GLU A 28 -25.51 9.97 4.96
N ARG A 29 -26.08 8.75 4.86
CA ARG A 29 -25.70 7.76 3.84
C ARG A 29 -26.28 8.16 2.49
N ILE A 30 -25.55 9.01 1.77
CA ILE A 30 -25.99 9.66 0.53
C ILE A 30 -26.59 8.69 -0.50
N PHE A 31 -26.06 7.46 -0.60
CA PHE A 31 -26.43 6.52 -1.65
C PHE A 31 -27.92 6.09 -1.58
N GLU A 32 -28.42 5.76 -0.39
CA GLU A 32 -29.81 5.28 -0.21
C GLU A 32 -30.82 6.40 -0.48
N SER A 33 -30.51 7.63 -0.03
CA SER A 33 -31.37 8.80 -0.22
C SER A 33 -31.46 9.21 -1.70
N ILE A 34 -30.34 9.26 -2.41
CA ILE A 34 -30.31 9.72 -3.81
C ILE A 34 -31.04 8.74 -4.74
N GLU A 35 -30.87 7.42 -4.56
CA GLU A 35 -31.57 6.43 -5.39
C GLU A 35 -33.10 6.55 -5.24
N LEU A 36 -33.59 6.62 -3.99
CA LEU A 36 -35.02 6.79 -3.71
C LEU A 36 -35.58 8.09 -4.29
N ILE A 37 -34.84 9.19 -4.19
CA ILE A 37 -35.24 10.48 -4.78
C ILE A 37 -35.34 10.35 -6.30
N ARG A 38 -34.32 9.78 -6.96
CA ARG A 38 -34.29 9.61 -8.43
C ARG A 38 -35.45 8.77 -8.95
N GLU A 39 -35.85 7.71 -8.24
CA GLU A 39 -37.02 6.90 -8.60
C GLU A 39 -38.32 7.70 -8.61
N VAL A 40 -38.51 8.59 -7.62
CA VAL A 40 -39.73 9.40 -7.50
C VAL A 40 -39.73 10.59 -8.48
N LEU A 41 -38.56 11.19 -8.75
CA LEU A 41 -38.44 12.38 -9.59
C LEU A 41 -39.01 12.19 -10.99
N GLN A 42 -38.84 11.00 -11.59
CA GLN A 42 -39.39 10.70 -12.91
C GLN A 42 -40.90 10.96 -12.96
N LEU A 43 -41.64 10.43 -11.99
CA LEU A 43 -43.10 10.56 -11.91
C LEU A 43 -43.51 12.00 -11.57
N SER A 44 -42.85 12.60 -10.58
CA SER A 44 -43.17 13.94 -10.11
C SER A 44 -42.94 15.01 -11.18
N ILE A 45 -41.78 15.00 -11.85
CA ILE A 45 -41.48 15.95 -12.93
C ILE A 45 -42.38 15.70 -14.13
N GLY A 46 -42.72 14.44 -14.45
CA GLY A 46 -43.71 14.10 -15.47
C GLY A 46 -45.06 14.77 -15.22
N LEU A 47 -45.63 14.58 -14.04
CA LEU A 47 -46.92 15.17 -13.65
C LEU A 47 -46.89 16.70 -13.64
N LEU A 48 -45.83 17.30 -13.11
CA LEU A 48 -45.65 18.77 -13.13
C LEU A 48 -45.59 19.29 -14.56
N THR A 49 -44.84 18.62 -15.43
CA THR A 49 -44.71 19.00 -16.84
C THR A 49 -46.04 18.88 -17.58
N GLU A 50 -46.86 17.85 -17.30
CA GLU A 50 -48.22 17.75 -17.85
C GLU A 50 -49.10 18.93 -17.42
N GLN A 51 -49.04 19.35 -16.15
CA GLN A 51 -49.81 20.50 -15.69
C GLN A 51 -49.33 21.80 -16.33
N VAL A 52 -48.01 22.02 -16.41
CA VAL A 52 -47.41 23.19 -17.07
C VAL A 52 -47.79 23.23 -18.54
N GLN A 53 -47.68 22.11 -19.26
CA GLN A 53 -48.05 22.02 -20.67
C GLN A 53 -49.56 22.25 -20.90
N LYS A 54 -50.41 21.81 -19.96
CA LYS A 54 -51.87 21.96 -20.06
C LYS A 54 -52.35 23.38 -19.75
N TYR A 55 -51.76 24.04 -18.75
CA TYR A 55 -52.23 25.34 -18.25
C TYR A 55 -51.38 26.54 -18.69
N PHE A 56 -50.10 26.33 -19.01
CA PHE A 56 -49.12 27.38 -19.36
C PHE A 56 -48.22 26.96 -20.55
N PRO A 57 -48.79 26.58 -21.71
CA PRO A 57 -48.01 26.09 -22.86
C PRO A 57 -47.00 27.11 -23.40
N GLU A 58 -47.25 28.41 -23.25
CA GLU A 58 -46.34 29.49 -23.65
C GLU A 58 -45.04 29.52 -22.83
N ARG A 59 -45.08 29.06 -21.58
CA ARG A 59 -43.93 29.00 -20.67
C ARG A 59 -43.17 27.68 -20.74
N LEU A 60 -43.57 26.77 -21.61
CA LEU A 60 -42.98 25.44 -21.69
C LEU A 60 -41.48 25.48 -22.05
N SER A 61 -41.04 26.48 -22.81
CA SER A 61 -39.60 26.63 -23.13
C SER A 61 -38.80 27.09 -21.91
N GLU A 62 -39.37 27.98 -21.07
CA GLU A 62 -38.76 28.39 -19.80
C GLU A 62 -38.71 27.24 -18.80
N TRP A 63 -39.78 26.43 -18.75
CA TRP A 63 -39.84 25.22 -17.92
C TRP A 63 -38.73 24.23 -18.28
N VAL A 64 -38.53 23.96 -19.58
CA VAL A 64 -37.45 23.06 -20.04
C VAL A 64 -36.06 23.61 -19.68
N MET A 65 -35.83 24.93 -19.74
CA MET A 65 -34.57 25.51 -19.24
C MET A 65 -34.38 25.31 -17.74
N GLY A 66 -35.46 25.42 -16.96
CA GLY A 66 -35.44 25.11 -15.53
C GLY A 66 -35.08 23.64 -15.26
N LEU A 67 -35.65 22.70 -16.03
CA LEU A 67 -35.31 21.28 -15.92
C LEU A 67 -33.86 20.97 -16.31
N ASP A 68 -33.29 21.69 -17.28
CA ASP A 68 -31.87 21.52 -17.65
C ASP A 68 -30.93 21.85 -16.49
N SER A 69 -31.29 22.81 -15.63
CA SER A 69 -30.48 23.18 -14.45
C SER A 69 -30.41 22.09 -13.37
N LEU A 70 -31.36 21.15 -13.33
CA LEU A 70 -31.30 20.00 -12.40
C LEU A 70 -30.08 19.11 -12.64
N ARG A 71 -29.57 19.11 -13.88
CA ARG A 71 -28.38 18.33 -14.25
C ARG A 71 -27.12 18.81 -13.53
N ASP A 72 -27.15 20.01 -12.96
CA ASP A 72 -26.04 20.59 -12.19
C ASP A 72 -26.14 20.28 -10.68
N SER A 73 -27.23 19.63 -10.22
CA SER A 73 -27.43 19.31 -8.80
C SER A 73 -26.62 18.10 -8.31
N ILE A 74 -26.47 17.99 -6.99
CA ILE A 74 -25.89 16.80 -6.34
C ILE A 74 -26.65 15.51 -6.70
N LEU A 75 -27.97 15.62 -6.95
CA LEU A 75 -28.84 14.52 -7.35
C LEU A 75 -28.52 13.97 -8.74
N TRP A 76 -27.87 14.74 -9.61
CA TRP A 76 -27.46 14.28 -10.95
C TRP A 76 -25.99 13.87 -10.99
N ASN A 77 -25.12 14.61 -10.30
CA ASN A 77 -23.67 14.42 -10.41
C ASN A 77 -23.08 13.42 -9.42
N THR A 78 -23.86 12.94 -8.44
CA THR A 78 -23.38 11.91 -7.50
C THR A 78 -23.72 10.51 -7.99
N HIS A 79 -22.71 9.67 -8.24
CA HIS A 79 -22.88 8.29 -8.68
C HIS A 79 -22.20 7.31 -7.72
N PHE A 80 -22.78 6.13 -7.55
CA PHE A 80 -22.34 5.12 -6.58
C PHE A 80 -22.13 3.76 -7.26
N GLY A 81 -21.13 3.00 -6.79
CA GLY A 81 -20.83 1.66 -7.28
C GLY A 81 -19.72 1.01 -6.45
N ILE A 82 -19.80 -0.31 -6.26
CA ILE A 82 -18.76 -1.07 -5.56
C ILE A 82 -17.54 -1.19 -6.49
N GLY A 83 -16.42 -0.58 -6.10
CA GLY A 83 -15.10 -0.85 -6.68
C GLY A 83 -14.61 0.09 -7.77
N GLU A 84 -15.43 1.03 -8.26
CA GLU A 84 -15.04 2.14 -9.14
C GLU A 84 -16.26 3.08 -9.28
N SER A 85 -16.03 4.39 -9.42
CA SER A 85 -17.05 5.42 -9.62
C SER A 85 -17.75 5.27 -10.98
N ARG A 86 -18.57 4.24 -11.16
CA ARG A 86 -19.39 4.04 -12.36
C ARG A 86 -20.45 5.14 -12.44
N GLN A 87 -20.45 5.90 -13.54
CA GLN A 87 -21.53 6.82 -13.84
C GLN A 87 -22.62 6.08 -14.61
N ASP A 88 -23.85 6.11 -14.09
CA ASP A 88 -25.03 5.53 -14.71
C ASP A 88 -26.13 6.61 -14.74
N TYR A 89 -26.64 6.89 -15.94
CA TYR A 89 -27.64 7.92 -16.22
C TYR A 89 -28.98 7.31 -16.67
N ASP A 90 -29.22 6.02 -16.40
CA ASP A 90 -30.48 5.35 -16.71
C ASP A 90 -31.69 6.12 -16.13
N PHE A 91 -31.57 6.63 -14.90
CA PHE A 91 -32.63 7.41 -14.26
C PHE A 91 -32.96 8.70 -15.04
N GLU A 92 -31.93 9.37 -15.58
CA GLU A 92 -32.05 10.59 -16.36
C GLU A 92 -32.73 10.29 -17.72
N LEU A 93 -32.31 9.21 -18.39
CA LEU A 93 -32.91 8.78 -19.66
C LEU A 93 -34.38 8.40 -19.51
N ARG A 94 -34.76 7.73 -18.42
CA ARG A 94 -36.16 7.42 -18.10
C ARG A 94 -37.00 8.68 -17.90
N LEU A 95 -36.46 9.69 -17.23
CA LEU A 95 -37.12 10.98 -17.06
C LEU A 95 -37.38 11.63 -18.42
N TRP A 96 -36.35 11.76 -19.26
CA TRP A 96 -36.48 12.39 -20.57
C TRP A 96 -37.38 11.60 -21.52
N GLU A 97 -37.36 10.28 -21.48
CA GLU A 97 -38.30 9.45 -22.24
C GLU A 97 -39.75 9.71 -21.80
N THR A 98 -39.99 9.86 -20.50
CA THR A 98 -41.32 10.17 -19.96
C THR A 98 -41.80 11.52 -20.47
N LEU A 99 -40.95 12.55 -20.42
CA LEU A 99 -41.29 13.88 -20.92
C LEU A 99 -41.48 13.92 -22.44
N ALA A 100 -40.71 13.13 -23.19
CA ALA A 100 -40.83 13.03 -24.64
C ALA A 100 -42.19 12.47 -25.10
N ARG A 101 -42.90 11.72 -24.23
CA ARG A 101 -44.25 11.20 -24.50
C ARG A 101 -45.35 12.25 -24.29
N ILE A 102 -45.06 13.35 -23.59
CA ILE A 102 -46.01 14.42 -23.32
C ILE A 102 -46.17 15.29 -24.58
N PRO A 103 -47.40 15.56 -25.06
CA PRO A 103 -47.64 16.37 -26.26
C PRO A 103 -46.96 17.74 -26.18
N GLN A 104 -46.40 18.23 -27.29
CA GLN A 104 -45.69 19.53 -27.42
C GLN A 104 -44.34 19.65 -26.66
N VAL A 105 -44.14 18.90 -25.57
CA VAL A 105 -42.89 18.89 -24.79
C VAL A 105 -41.74 18.26 -25.56
N GLY A 106 -41.97 17.15 -26.25
CA GLY A 106 -40.92 16.44 -26.99
C GLY A 106 -40.15 17.34 -27.97
N SER A 107 -40.83 18.27 -28.65
CA SER A 107 -40.21 19.23 -29.58
C SER A 107 -39.32 20.29 -28.91
N LYS A 108 -39.41 20.44 -27.58
CA LYS A 108 -38.67 21.41 -26.78
C LYS A 108 -37.48 20.81 -26.03
N LEU A 109 -37.38 19.48 -25.92
CA LEU A 109 -36.32 18.78 -25.18
C LEU A 109 -34.93 18.81 -25.88
N ALA A 110 -34.85 19.31 -27.12
CA ALA A 110 -33.60 19.27 -27.89
C ALA A 110 -32.35 19.84 -27.18
N PRO A 111 -32.41 20.95 -26.42
CA PRO A 111 -31.26 21.44 -25.68
C PRO A 111 -30.77 20.46 -24.61
N ILE A 112 -31.68 19.89 -23.82
CA ILE A 112 -31.37 18.91 -22.76
C ILE A 112 -30.76 17.65 -23.37
N LEU A 113 -31.38 17.10 -24.42
CA LEU A 113 -30.91 15.86 -25.05
C LEU A 113 -29.52 16.03 -25.69
N LYS A 114 -29.23 17.20 -26.27
CA LYS A 114 -27.88 17.52 -26.77
C LYS A 114 -26.87 17.62 -25.63
N ARG A 115 -27.23 18.29 -24.53
CA ARG A 115 -26.39 18.38 -23.33
C ARG A 115 -26.14 17.00 -22.69
N CYS A 116 -27.14 16.11 -22.69
CA CYS A 116 -26.98 14.71 -22.29
C CYS A 116 -25.97 14.00 -23.18
N ALA A 117 -26.11 14.11 -24.51
CA ALA A 117 -25.19 13.50 -25.44
C ALA A 117 -23.73 13.97 -25.24
N GLU A 118 -23.52 15.28 -25.04
CA GLU A 118 -22.19 15.84 -24.73
C GLU A 118 -21.63 15.33 -23.40
N THR A 119 -22.50 15.19 -22.38
CA THR A 119 -22.10 14.68 -21.05
C THR A 119 -21.66 13.21 -21.16
N TYR A 120 -22.48 12.38 -21.80
CA TYR A 120 -22.20 10.96 -21.96
C TYR A 120 -20.99 10.74 -22.87
N GLU A 121 -20.81 11.57 -23.91
CA GLU A 121 -19.68 11.49 -24.83
C GLU A 121 -18.36 11.74 -24.09
N LYS A 122 -18.33 12.76 -23.21
CA LYS A 122 -17.15 13.13 -22.41
C LYS A 122 -16.92 12.23 -21.19
N SER A 123 -17.95 11.52 -20.70
CA SER A 123 -17.83 10.66 -19.53
C SER A 123 -16.99 9.41 -19.83
N THR A 124 -15.83 9.29 -19.19
CA THR A 124 -14.97 8.09 -19.19
C THR A 124 -15.40 7.03 -18.17
N LEU A 125 -16.40 7.37 -17.33
CA LEU A 125 -16.94 6.54 -16.26
C LEU A 125 -18.26 5.86 -16.63
N LEU A 126 -18.84 6.19 -17.78
CA LEU A 126 -19.93 5.46 -18.43
C LEU A 126 -19.33 4.29 -19.24
N LYS A 127 -19.28 3.11 -18.62
CA LYS A 127 -18.46 1.95 -19.06
C LYS A 127 -19.21 0.94 -19.94
N GLY A 128 -18.47 0.23 -20.79
CA GLY A 128 -18.88 -1.02 -21.45
C GLY A 128 -20.25 -0.99 -22.15
N GLY A 129 -21.05 -2.04 -21.93
CA GLY A 129 -22.40 -2.18 -22.49
C GLY A 129 -23.37 -1.07 -22.07
N SER A 130 -23.21 -0.53 -20.85
CA SER A 130 -24.02 0.60 -20.37
C SER A 130 -23.86 1.82 -21.26
N ARG A 131 -22.63 2.14 -21.71
CA ARG A 131 -22.40 3.24 -22.67
C ARG A 131 -23.19 3.05 -23.97
N SER A 132 -23.15 1.85 -24.53
CA SER A 132 -23.93 1.48 -25.72
C SER A 132 -25.42 1.72 -25.48
N ASP A 133 -25.94 1.16 -24.39
CA ASP A 133 -27.36 1.19 -24.06
C ASP A 133 -27.85 2.63 -23.87
N HIS A 134 -27.05 3.47 -23.21
CA HIS A 134 -27.33 4.89 -23.02
C HIS A 134 -27.46 5.64 -24.35
N PHE A 135 -26.51 5.46 -25.29
CA PHE A 135 -26.57 6.14 -26.58
C PHE A 135 -27.67 5.59 -27.49
N ILE A 136 -27.94 4.29 -27.45
CA ILE A 136 -29.07 3.68 -28.18
C ILE A 136 -30.39 4.20 -27.62
N TRP A 137 -30.54 4.24 -26.30
CA TRP A 137 -31.75 4.77 -25.65
C TRP A 137 -31.93 6.26 -25.93
N LEU A 138 -30.86 7.05 -25.78
CA LEU A 138 -30.88 8.48 -26.11
C LEU A 138 -31.28 8.71 -27.56
N SER A 139 -30.75 7.91 -28.51
CA SER A 139 -31.11 8.00 -29.92
C SER A 139 -32.61 7.73 -30.15
N ALA A 140 -33.19 6.76 -29.43
CA ALA A 140 -34.61 6.46 -29.52
C ALA A 140 -35.47 7.62 -28.98
N ILE A 141 -35.05 8.28 -27.89
CA ILE A 141 -35.72 9.47 -27.35
C ILE A 141 -35.63 10.63 -28.35
N MET A 142 -34.43 10.92 -28.86
CA MET A 142 -34.20 11.98 -29.86
C MET A 142 -35.04 11.77 -31.13
N ALA A 143 -35.15 10.52 -31.60
CA ALA A 143 -36.00 10.19 -32.75
C ALA A 143 -37.48 10.48 -32.47
N LYS A 144 -37.99 10.13 -31.28
CA LYS A 144 -39.36 10.47 -30.84
C LYS A 144 -39.60 11.98 -30.75
N CYS A 145 -38.57 12.75 -30.38
CA CYS A 145 -38.60 14.22 -30.33
C CYS A 145 -38.46 14.90 -31.71
N GLY A 146 -38.27 14.14 -32.80
CA GLY A 146 -38.14 14.68 -34.16
C GLY A 146 -36.70 15.06 -34.57
N MET A 147 -35.69 14.75 -33.74
CA MET A 147 -34.28 15.05 -34.01
C MET A 147 -33.61 13.92 -34.80
N ARG A 148 -34.04 13.70 -36.05
CA ARG A 148 -33.64 12.51 -36.83
C ARG A 148 -32.15 12.40 -37.11
N ASP A 149 -31.49 13.50 -37.47
CA ASP A 149 -30.05 13.49 -37.79
C ASP A 149 -29.19 13.23 -36.55
N ASP A 150 -29.52 13.88 -35.43
CA ASP A 150 -28.88 13.62 -34.14
C ASP A 150 -29.13 12.17 -33.67
N ALA A 151 -30.35 11.67 -33.81
CA ALA A 151 -30.68 10.29 -33.48
C ALA A 151 -29.87 9.27 -34.30
N ASP A 152 -29.73 9.44 -35.62
CA ASP A 152 -28.90 8.55 -36.44
C ASP A 152 -27.42 8.62 -36.02
N LYS A 153 -26.90 9.82 -35.76
CA LYS A 153 -25.53 10.01 -35.25
C LYS A 153 -25.29 9.21 -33.97
N TRP A 154 -26.16 9.35 -32.97
CA TRP A 154 -25.98 8.73 -31.66
C TRP A 154 -26.33 7.24 -31.66
N LEU A 155 -27.27 6.79 -32.50
CA LEU A 155 -27.52 5.36 -32.72
C LEU A 155 -26.27 4.67 -33.27
N ARG A 156 -25.64 5.27 -34.30
CA ARG A 156 -24.37 4.76 -34.85
C ARG A 156 -23.25 4.79 -33.81
N TYR A 157 -23.24 5.78 -32.90
CA TYR A 157 -22.27 5.85 -31.82
C TYR A 157 -22.51 4.75 -30.76
N GLY A 158 -23.76 4.52 -30.37
CA GLY A 158 -24.16 3.47 -29.44
C GLY A 158 -23.84 2.07 -29.96
N ILE A 159 -24.20 1.77 -31.22
CA ILE A 159 -23.81 0.51 -31.89
C ILE A 159 -22.28 0.38 -31.96
N ARG A 160 -21.55 1.45 -32.29
CA ARG A 160 -20.07 1.43 -32.26
C ARG A 160 -19.49 1.18 -30.87
N SER A 161 -20.20 1.60 -29.82
CA SER A 161 -19.81 1.39 -28.43
C SER A 161 -20.16 -0.02 -27.93
N SER A 162 -21.17 -0.70 -28.51
CA SER A 162 -21.55 -2.07 -28.12
C SER A 162 -20.52 -3.12 -28.53
N HIS A 163 -19.71 -2.78 -29.53
CA HIS A 163 -18.65 -3.61 -30.08
C HIS A 163 -17.42 -3.80 -29.16
N ILE A 164 -17.45 -3.31 -27.91
CA ILE A 164 -16.35 -3.45 -26.95
C ILE A 164 -16.08 -4.93 -26.59
N TYR A 165 -17.13 -5.72 -26.30
CA TYR A 165 -17.00 -7.16 -26.04
C TYR A 165 -17.02 -8.00 -27.31
N GLY A 166 -17.75 -7.57 -28.34
CA GLY A 166 -17.91 -8.33 -29.59
C GLY A 166 -16.62 -8.49 -30.43
N TYR A 167 -15.59 -7.68 -30.19
CA TYR A 167 -14.28 -7.80 -30.85
C TYR A 167 -13.17 -8.32 -29.94
N HIS A 168 -13.45 -8.72 -28.69
CA HIS A 168 -12.44 -9.21 -27.73
C HIS A 168 -11.18 -8.33 -27.69
N LYS A 169 -11.37 -7.02 -27.44
CA LYS A 169 -10.26 -6.03 -27.45
C LYS A 169 -9.17 -6.37 -26.44
N ASP A 170 -9.56 -6.95 -25.31
CA ASP A 170 -8.71 -7.51 -24.27
C ASP A 170 -7.77 -8.61 -24.81
N ILE A 171 -8.32 -9.65 -25.45
CA ILE A 171 -7.56 -10.76 -26.02
C ILE A 171 -6.65 -10.27 -27.15
N ASN A 172 -7.17 -9.45 -28.06
CA ASN A 172 -6.38 -8.91 -29.17
C ASN A 172 -5.22 -8.03 -28.67
N LEU A 173 -5.45 -7.19 -27.65
CA LEU A 173 -4.40 -6.35 -27.08
C LEU A 173 -3.35 -7.20 -26.35
N LEU A 174 -3.77 -8.26 -25.65
CA LEU A 174 -2.85 -9.21 -25.03
C LEU A 174 -1.95 -9.89 -26.09
N TYR A 175 -2.53 -10.37 -27.19
CA TYR A 175 -1.77 -10.98 -28.28
C TYR A 175 -0.89 -9.96 -29.00
N LEU A 176 -1.33 -8.70 -29.11
CA LEU A 176 -0.51 -7.64 -29.68
C LEU A 176 0.76 -7.41 -28.83
N VAL A 177 0.66 -7.46 -27.50
CA VAL A 177 1.84 -7.38 -26.61
C VAL A 177 2.77 -8.58 -26.82
N ASP A 178 2.25 -9.79 -27.04
CA ASP A 178 3.07 -10.96 -27.36
C ASP A 178 3.83 -10.78 -28.69
N VAL A 179 3.15 -10.32 -29.75
CA VAL A 179 3.76 -10.05 -31.06
C VAL A 179 4.77 -8.90 -30.97
N LEU A 180 4.44 -7.83 -30.24
CA LEU A 180 5.31 -6.69 -29.99
C LEU A 180 6.66 -7.13 -29.42
N ASN A 181 6.65 -8.02 -28.42
CA ASN A 181 7.87 -8.54 -27.81
C ASN A 181 8.79 -9.23 -28.83
N LEU A 182 8.24 -10.00 -29.76
CA LEU A 182 9.02 -10.69 -30.80
C LEU A 182 9.61 -9.70 -31.80
N VAL A 183 8.83 -8.73 -32.25
CA VAL A 183 9.27 -7.75 -33.26
C VAL A 183 10.33 -6.82 -32.66
N ASN A 184 10.14 -6.37 -31.41
CA ASN A 184 11.09 -5.50 -30.71
C ASN A 184 12.45 -6.16 -30.47
N GLN A 185 12.50 -7.50 -30.31
CA GLN A 185 13.77 -8.24 -30.22
C GLN A 185 14.60 -8.14 -31.52
N ARG A 186 13.94 -7.99 -32.68
CA ARG A 186 14.61 -7.92 -33.99
C ARG A 186 14.90 -6.48 -34.43
N GLN A 187 14.09 -5.52 -33.99
CA GLN A 187 14.15 -4.10 -34.36
C GLN A 187 14.04 -3.21 -33.11
N PRO A 188 15.08 -3.17 -32.25
CA PRO A 188 15.07 -2.42 -31.01
C PRO A 188 14.93 -0.90 -31.22
N GLU A 189 15.35 -0.37 -32.37
CA GLU A 189 15.31 1.06 -32.69
C GLU A 189 13.89 1.66 -32.77
N LEU A 190 12.89 0.86 -33.16
CA LEU A 190 11.49 1.27 -33.23
C LEU A 190 10.68 0.82 -32.01
N ALA A 191 11.30 0.08 -31.09
CA ALA A 191 10.59 -0.63 -30.04
C ALA A 191 9.86 0.29 -29.05
N LEU A 192 10.48 1.41 -28.65
CA LEU A 192 9.85 2.38 -27.74
C LEU A 192 8.66 3.09 -28.38
N GLU A 193 8.74 3.43 -29.67
CA GLU A 193 7.62 4.00 -30.42
C GLU A 193 6.43 3.04 -30.45
N ARG A 194 6.69 1.76 -30.73
CA ARG A 194 5.68 0.70 -30.75
C ARG A 194 5.07 0.48 -29.36
N CYS A 195 5.89 0.42 -28.31
CA CYS A 195 5.42 0.33 -26.93
C CYS A 195 4.51 1.51 -26.55
N ALA A 196 4.87 2.74 -26.93
CA ALA A 196 4.05 3.93 -26.67
C ALA A 196 2.64 3.82 -27.27
N ARG A 197 2.54 3.32 -28.52
CA ARG A 197 1.25 3.12 -29.21
C ARG A 197 0.39 2.05 -28.51
N VAL A 198 1.02 0.97 -28.04
CA VAL A 198 0.33 -0.09 -27.29
C VAL A 198 -0.11 0.38 -25.91
N LEU A 199 0.74 1.12 -25.18
CA LEU A 199 0.42 1.70 -23.87
C LEU A 199 -0.80 2.64 -23.95
N SER A 200 -0.92 3.46 -25.01
CA SER A 200 -2.11 4.30 -25.23
C SER A 200 -3.41 3.50 -25.35
N MET A 201 -3.37 2.24 -25.80
CA MET A 201 -4.54 1.34 -25.82
C MET A 201 -4.76 0.64 -24.48
N VAL A 202 -3.68 0.29 -23.77
CA VAL A 202 -3.73 -0.33 -22.44
C VAL A 202 -4.44 0.57 -21.43
N ASP A 203 -4.20 1.89 -21.46
CA ASP A 203 -4.88 2.87 -20.60
C ASP A 203 -6.40 2.83 -20.70
N TRP A 204 -6.95 2.40 -21.84
CA TRP A 204 -8.39 2.31 -22.04
C TRP A 204 -9.02 1.06 -21.41
N MET A 205 -8.25 0.01 -21.08
CA MET A 205 -8.80 -1.27 -20.60
C MET A 205 -9.65 -1.18 -19.33
N PRO A 206 -9.26 -0.41 -18.30
CA PRO A 206 -10.09 -0.23 -17.11
C PRO A 206 -11.44 0.46 -17.41
N HIS A 207 -11.55 1.21 -18.51
CA HIS A 207 -12.77 1.89 -18.93
C HIS A 207 -13.68 1.02 -19.81
N LEU A 208 -13.09 0.02 -20.48
CA LEU A 208 -13.77 -0.85 -21.43
C LEU A 208 -14.22 -2.18 -20.82
N THR A 209 -13.62 -2.60 -19.71
CA THR A 209 -13.87 -3.90 -19.05
C THR A 209 -14.32 -3.70 -17.60
N ASP A 210 -14.63 -4.79 -16.90
CA ASP A 210 -14.89 -4.78 -15.45
C ASP A 210 -13.59 -4.65 -14.62
N GLY A 211 -12.45 -4.54 -15.30
CA GLY A 211 -11.13 -4.36 -14.71
C GLY A 211 -10.53 -5.62 -14.10
N ARG A 212 -11.26 -6.73 -13.90
CA ARG A 212 -10.76 -7.89 -13.14
C ARG A 212 -9.69 -8.67 -13.88
N GLU A 213 -9.96 -9.00 -15.15
CA GLU A 213 -9.06 -9.81 -15.99
C GLU A 213 -8.01 -8.97 -16.72
N THR A 214 -8.24 -7.66 -16.85
CA THR A 214 -7.36 -6.71 -17.55
C THR A 214 -6.45 -5.92 -16.62
N LYS A 215 -6.54 -6.15 -15.31
CA LYS A 215 -5.80 -5.43 -14.25
C LYS A 215 -4.27 -5.46 -14.45
N TRP A 216 -3.77 -6.52 -15.07
CA TRP A 216 -2.35 -6.83 -15.30
C TRP A 216 -1.77 -6.24 -16.60
N PHE A 217 -2.58 -5.60 -17.44
CA PHE A 217 -2.13 -5.13 -18.76
C PHE A 217 -1.03 -4.05 -18.68
N PRO A 218 -1.08 -3.08 -17.75
CA PRO A 218 0.02 -2.12 -17.56
C PRO A 218 1.34 -2.80 -17.25
N GLN A 219 1.34 -3.82 -16.38
CA GLN A 219 2.54 -4.61 -16.06
C GLN A 219 3.08 -5.34 -17.29
N LYS A 220 2.22 -6.01 -18.08
CA LYS A 220 2.66 -6.68 -19.32
C LYS A 220 3.26 -5.73 -20.36
N ALA A 221 2.70 -4.52 -20.49
CA ALA A 221 3.25 -3.51 -21.39
C ALA A 221 4.55 -2.90 -20.85
N PHE A 222 4.64 -2.69 -19.53
CA PHE A 222 5.86 -2.28 -18.84
C PHE A 222 6.99 -3.29 -19.06
N ALA A 223 6.73 -4.59 -18.90
CA ALA A 223 7.66 -5.67 -19.19
C ALA A 223 8.28 -5.59 -20.59
N ALA A 224 7.47 -5.21 -21.59
CA ALA A 224 7.92 -5.04 -22.96
C ALA A 224 8.86 -3.84 -23.13
N VAL A 225 8.62 -2.74 -22.41
CA VAL A 225 9.54 -1.59 -22.36
C VAL A 225 10.83 -1.96 -21.64
N LEU A 226 10.74 -2.63 -20.49
CA LEU A 226 11.87 -3.03 -19.65
C LEU A 226 12.88 -3.92 -20.39
N LYS A 227 12.38 -4.87 -21.21
CA LYS A 227 13.22 -5.74 -22.04
C LYS A 227 14.01 -5.01 -23.12
N VAL A 228 13.54 -3.85 -23.54
CA VAL A 228 14.13 -3.06 -24.64
C VAL A 228 15.05 -1.99 -24.09
N ASN A 229 14.56 -1.21 -23.11
CA ASN A 229 15.29 -0.11 -22.52
C ASN A 229 14.91 0.03 -21.05
N ARG A 230 15.87 -0.31 -20.18
CA ARG A 230 15.69 -0.27 -18.74
C ARG A 230 15.47 1.15 -18.19
N GLN A 231 16.12 2.16 -18.78
CA GLN A 231 16.01 3.54 -18.34
C GLN A 231 14.65 4.15 -18.70
N ALA A 232 14.17 3.90 -19.93
CA ALA A 232 12.83 4.26 -20.35
C ALA A 232 11.75 3.58 -19.50
N ALA A 233 11.98 2.32 -19.09
CA ALA A 233 11.09 1.63 -18.17
C ALA A 233 11.08 2.30 -16.78
N PHE A 234 12.23 2.74 -16.27
CA PHE A 234 12.27 3.48 -15.00
C PHE A 234 11.55 4.82 -15.08
N ASP A 235 11.70 5.57 -16.19
CA ASP A 235 10.95 6.80 -16.41
C ASP A 235 9.44 6.54 -16.55
N LEU A 236 9.05 5.41 -17.15
CA LEU A 236 7.67 4.95 -17.21
C LEU A 236 7.13 4.59 -15.82
N LEU A 237 7.94 3.97 -14.95
CA LEU A 237 7.59 3.70 -13.56
C LEU A 237 7.31 4.99 -12.79
N THR A 238 8.18 6.00 -12.98
CA THR A 238 8.02 7.33 -12.38
C THR A 238 6.78 8.05 -12.92
N HIS A 239 6.46 7.86 -14.20
CA HIS A 239 5.21 8.36 -14.77
C HIS A 239 4.00 7.67 -14.14
N PHE A 240 4.04 6.35 -14.02
CA PHE A 240 2.99 5.53 -13.41
C PHE A 240 2.71 5.88 -11.95
N SER A 241 3.72 6.26 -11.17
CA SER A 241 3.48 6.69 -9.78
C SER A 241 2.56 7.91 -9.67
N ARG A 242 2.40 8.68 -10.76
CA ARG A 242 1.58 9.89 -10.83
C ARG A 242 0.30 9.72 -11.66
N SER A 243 0.24 8.72 -12.55
CA SER A 243 -0.84 8.60 -13.55
C SER A 243 -1.74 7.37 -13.39
N ILE A 244 -1.31 6.35 -12.65
CA ILE A 244 -2.10 5.12 -12.43
C ILE A 244 -2.24 4.78 -10.94
N ALA A 245 -3.11 3.83 -10.62
CA ALA A 245 -3.27 3.34 -9.25
C ALA A 245 -1.95 2.78 -8.69
N ARG A 246 -1.63 3.14 -7.45
CA ARG A 246 -0.34 2.83 -6.81
C ARG A 246 0.04 1.35 -6.82
N TRP A 247 -0.92 0.45 -6.60
CA TRP A 247 -0.68 -0.99 -6.62
C TRP A 247 -0.23 -1.50 -8.02
N LYS A 248 -0.70 -0.88 -9.12
CA LYS A 248 -0.25 -1.23 -10.49
C LYS A 248 1.20 -0.79 -10.73
N MET A 249 1.57 0.39 -10.21
CA MET A 249 2.95 0.87 -10.26
C MET A 249 3.86 -0.06 -9.46
N GLN A 250 3.41 -0.57 -8.31
CA GLN A 250 4.18 -1.52 -7.49
C GLN A 250 4.40 -2.86 -8.18
N ASP A 251 3.41 -3.41 -8.89
CA ASP A 251 3.60 -4.61 -9.72
C ASP A 251 4.68 -4.41 -10.80
N CYS A 252 4.77 -3.20 -11.36
CA CYS A 252 5.84 -2.84 -12.30
C CYS A 252 7.20 -2.65 -11.60
N LEU A 253 7.21 -2.11 -10.38
CA LEU A 253 8.41 -1.95 -9.57
C LEU A 253 9.01 -3.30 -9.16
N GLU A 254 8.16 -4.26 -8.79
CA GLU A 254 8.56 -5.64 -8.52
C GLU A 254 9.27 -6.25 -9.73
N GLU A 255 8.63 -6.20 -10.91
CA GLU A 255 9.23 -6.70 -12.15
C GLU A 255 10.54 -5.97 -12.49
N TYR A 256 10.61 -4.66 -12.24
CA TYR A 256 11.84 -3.89 -12.41
C TYR A 256 12.97 -4.43 -11.52
N ILE A 257 12.73 -4.62 -10.22
CA ILE A 257 13.76 -5.09 -9.27
C ILE A 257 14.18 -6.54 -9.59
N LEU A 258 13.23 -7.44 -9.81
CA LEU A 258 13.50 -8.86 -10.07
C LEU A 258 14.25 -9.09 -11.39
N SER A 259 14.12 -8.18 -12.36
CA SER A 259 14.89 -8.25 -13.61
C SER A 259 16.35 -7.76 -13.49
N MET A 260 16.81 -7.30 -12.32
CA MET A 260 18.19 -6.85 -12.15
C MET A 260 19.13 -8.02 -11.92
N GLU A 261 20.14 -8.14 -12.77
CA GLU A 261 21.25 -9.08 -12.60
C GLU A 261 22.45 -8.42 -11.87
N GLU A 262 22.57 -7.10 -11.94
CA GLU A 262 23.63 -6.31 -11.30
C GLU A 262 23.05 -4.95 -10.84
N GLY A 263 23.61 -4.37 -9.79
CA GLY A 263 23.24 -3.05 -9.29
C GLY A 263 23.76 -2.79 -7.88
N ASP A 264 23.69 -1.55 -7.41
CA ASP A 264 24.11 -1.23 -6.03
C ASP A 264 23.03 -1.69 -5.02
N PRO A 265 23.34 -2.65 -4.13
CA PRO A 265 22.36 -3.21 -3.19
C PRO A 265 21.72 -2.18 -2.26
N GLU A 266 22.40 -1.08 -1.92
CA GLU A 266 21.84 -0.05 -1.04
C GLU A 266 20.79 0.80 -1.74
N TYR A 267 21.00 1.10 -3.02
CA TYR A 267 19.99 1.80 -3.83
C TYR A 267 18.77 0.90 -4.08
N LEU A 268 18.99 -0.37 -4.40
CA LEU A 268 17.89 -1.33 -4.58
C LEU A 268 17.11 -1.54 -3.29
N TRP A 269 17.79 -1.68 -2.15
CA TRP A 269 17.11 -1.79 -0.86
C TRP A 269 16.29 -0.54 -0.57
N CYS A 270 16.86 0.65 -0.79
CA CYS A 270 16.15 1.92 -0.63
C CYS A 270 14.89 1.98 -1.53
N LEU A 271 14.98 1.48 -2.76
CA LEU A 271 13.87 1.41 -3.70
C LEU A 271 12.73 0.50 -3.22
N THR A 272 13.03 -0.59 -2.49
CA THR A 272 11.97 -1.46 -1.90
C THR A 272 11.07 -0.73 -0.90
N GLU A 273 11.48 0.42 -0.37
CA GLU A 273 10.66 1.16 0.59
C GLU A 273 9.46 1.84 -0.06
N LEU A 274 9.45 1.97 -1.40
CA LEU A 274 8.32 2.46 -2.19
C LEU A 274 7.12 1.51 -2.21
N PHE A 275 7.34 0.23 -1.87
CA PHE A 275 6.24 -0.70 -1.68
C PHE A 275 5.39 -0.22 -0.49
N ALA A 276 4.10 -0.04 -0.74
CA ALA A 276 3.11 0.41 0.22
C ALA A 276 1.86 -0.43 0.01
N ASN A 277 1.25 -0.93 1.07
CA ASN A 277 0.23 -1.95 0.93
C ASN A 277 -1.09 -1.37 0.46
N HIS A 278 -1.43 -1.66 -0.79
CA HIS A 278 -2.66 -1.22 -1.45
C HIS A 278 -3.38 -2.40 -2.15
N PHE A 279 -3.00 -3.64 -1.82
CA PHE A 279 -3.63 -4.83 -2.37
C PHE A 279 -4.79 -5.26 -1.50
N SER A 280 -5.89 -5.73 -2.07
CA SER A 280 -6.98 -6.36 -1.31
C SER A 280 -6.78 -7.88 -1.11
N GLU A 281 -5.75 -8.44 -1.75
CA GLU A 281 -5.45 -9.87 -1.75
C GLU A 281 -4.53 -10.21 -0.56
N ASP A 282 -4.94 -11.20 0.26
CA ASP A 282 -4.20 -11.60 1.45
C ASP A 282 -2.78 -12.07 1.12
N GLY A 283 -1.79 -11.58 1.88
CA GLY A 283 -0.38 -11.95 1.76
C GLY A 283 0.35 -11.43 0.51
N ARG A 284 -0.35 -10.83 -0.46
CA ARG A 284 0.27 -10.37 -1.72
C ARG A 284 1.38 -9.34 -1.50
N HIS A 285 1.12 -8.32 -0.68
CA HIS A 285 2.13 -7.31 -0.37
C HIS A 285 3.36 -7.90 0.33
N CYS A 286 3.14 -8.76 1.34
CA CYS A 286 4.22 -9.44 2.06
C CYS A 286 5.08 -10.26 1.11
N ASN A 287 4.46 -11.06 0.23
CA ASN A 287 5.19 -11.87 -0.75
C ASN A 287 6.01 -10.99 -1.70
N GLN A 288 5.41 -9.95 -2.28
CA GLN A 288 6.09 -9.03 -3.21
C GLN A 288 7.33 -8.37 -2.59
N ILE A 289 7.21 -7.80 -1.39
CA ILE A 289 8.35 -7.13 -0.75
C ILE A 289 9.39 -8.13 -0.23
N MET A 290 8.97 -9.33 0.18
CA MET A 290 9.90 -10.39 0.59
C MET A 290 10.68 -10.94 -0.61
N GLU A 291 10.02 -11.20 -1.73
CA GLU A 291 10.64 -11.72 -2.95
C GLU A 291 11.67 -10.74 -3.49
N THR A 292 11.32 -9.45 -3.58
CA THR A 292 12.24 -8.40 -4.04
C THR A 292 13.45 -8.20 -3.10
N ARG A 293 13.26 -8.28 -1.77
CA ARG A 293 14.37 -8.19 -0.82
C ARG A 293 15.24 -9.44 -0.80
N GLN A 294 14.66 -10.63 -0.95
CA GLN A 294 15.40 -11.87 -1.10
C GLN A 294 16.28 -11.82 -2.36
N HIS A 295 15.72 -11.34 -3.49
CA HIS A 295 16.49 -11.14 -4.72
C HIS A 295 17.71 -10.23 -4.51
N ILE A 296 17.57 -9.14 -3.75
CA ILE A 296 18.70 -8.26 -3.42
C ILE A 296 19.73 -8.99 -2.54
N VAL A 297 19.30 -9.80 -1.57
CA VAL A 297 20.20 -10.61 -0.74
C VAL A 297 20.97 -11.63 -1.59
N ASP A 298 20.30 -12.25 -2.56
CA ASP A 298 20.91 -13.21 -3.48
C ASP A 298 21.95 -12.52 -4.39
N LEU A 299 21.63 -11.33 -4.92
CA LEU A 299 22.60 -10.50 -5.66
C LEU A 299 23.83 -10.17 -4.82
N VAL A 300 23.66 -9.82 -3.54
CA VAL A 300 24.77 -9.54 -2.61
C VAL A 300 25.59 -10.80 -2.37
N HIS A 301 24.96 -11.96 -2.21
CA HIS A 301 25.66 -13.23 -2.02
C HIS A 301 26.58 -13.57 -3.21
N GLU A 302 26.13 -13.28 -4.43
CA GLU A 302 26.88 -13.55 -5.65
C GLU A 302 28.00 -12.53 -5.92
N SER A 303 27.80 -11.26 -5.54
CA SER A 303 28.65 -10.12 -5.96
C SER A 303 29.53 -9.50 -4.87
N CYS A 304 29.22 -9.70 -3.59
CA CYS A 304 29.86 -8.99 -2.46
C CYS A 304 30.61 -9.93 -1.50
N SER A 305 31.26 -9.36 -0.47
CA SER A 305 31.96 -10.14 0.55
C SER A 305 30.98 -10.81 1.53
N VAL A 306 31.45 -11.86 2.21
CA VAL A 306 30.66 -12.61 3.20
C VAL A 306 30.18 -11.71 4.34
N GLU A 307 30.97 -10.72 4.74
CA GLU A 307 30.58 -9.75 5.78
C GLU A 307 29.37 -8.91 5.34
N ILE A 308 29.38 -8.42 4.10
CA ILE A 308 28.27 -7.62 3.53
C ILE A 308 27.04 -8.51 3.33
N TYR A 309 27.22 -9.73 2.85
CA TYR A 309 26.14 -10.72 2.74
C TYR A 309 25.46 -10.97 4.09
N ASN A 310 26.25 -11.24 5.15
CA ASN A 310 25.71 -11.46 6.50
C ASN A 310 24.97 -10.22 7.03
N GLU A 311 25.41 -9.00 6.68
CA GLU A 311 24.70 -7.77 7.04
C GLU A 311 23.31 -7.71 6.39
N PHE A 312 23.23 -7.96 5.08
CA PHE A 312 21.98 -7.95 4.33
C PHE A 312 21.04 -9.09 4.74
N GLU A 313 21.57 -10.29 5.00
CA GLU A 313 20.80 -11.42 5.51
C GLU A 313 20.18 -11.10 6.88
N ASN A 314 20.97 -10.53 7.81
CA ASN A 314 20.47 -10.10 9.11
C ASN A 314 19.42 -8.99 8.99
N ARG A 315 19.63 -8.04 8.08
CA ARG A 315 18.67 -6.95 7.79
C ARG A 315 17.35 -7.52 7.26
N PHE A 316 17.40 -8.49 6.34
CA PHE A 316 16.23 -9.17 5.80
C PHE A 316 15.48 -9.99 6.84
N ARG A 317 16.20 -10.80 7.62
CA ARG A 317 15.63 -11.57 8.72
C ARG A 317 14.94 -10.66 9.75
N ARG A 318 15.58 -9.55 10.12
CA ARG A 318 14.98 -8.57 11.03
C ARG A 318 13.72 -7.94 10.46
N PHE A 319 13.73 -7.62 9.16
CA PHE A 319 12.55 -7.11 8.47
C PHE A 319 11.38 -8.09 8.57
N ILE A 320 11.59 -9.38 8.26
CA ILE A 320 10.53 -10.40 8.36
C ILE A 320 9.95 -10.42 9.78
N LEU A 321 10.82 -10.51 10.79
CA LEU A 321 10.41 -10.66 12.19
C LEU A 321 9.74 -9.42 12.80
N THR A 322 9.80 -8.27 12.13
CA THR A 322 9.28 -7.01 12.68
C THR A 322 8.17 -6.38 11.83
N GLU A 323 8.22 -6.51 10.51
CA GLU A 323 7.31 -5.83 9.58
C GLU A 323 6.44 -6.81 8.77
N ILE A 324 6.83 -8.08 8.64
CA ILE A 324 5.97 -9.09 8.02
C ILE A 324 5.13 -9.76 9.09
N THR A 325 3.86 -9.96 8.78
CA THR A 325 2.92 -10.67 9.62
C THR A 325 3.31 -12.15 9.80
N PRO A 326 3.31 -12.71 11.03
CA PRO A 326 3.77 -14.08 11.30
C PRO A 326 3.14 -15.17 10.43
N ARG A 327 1.88 -15.02 10.02
CA ARG A 327 1.19 -15.98 9.13
C ARG A 327 1.88 -16.14 7.76
N HIS A 328 2.55 -15.10 7.28
CA HIS A 328 3.25 -15.03 5.99
C HIS A 328 4.75 -15.30 6.09
N TRP A 329 5.26 -15.62 7.29
CA TRP A 329 6.69 -15.95 7.45
C TRP A 329 7.07 -17.25 6.72
N PRO A 330 8.34 -17.39 6.29
CA PRO A 330 8.87 -18.65 5.79
C PRO A 330 8.71 -19.78 6.83
N GLU A 331 8.38 -20.99 6.37
CA GLU A 331 8.10 -22.13 7.27
C GLU A 331 9.29 -22.52 8.14
N ASP A 332 10.51 -22.38 7.64
CA ASP A 332 11.71 -22.69 8.43
C ASP A 332 11.90 -21.70 9.60
N LEU A 333 11.54 -20.43 9.39
CA LEU A 333 11.57 -19.40 10.43
C LEU A 333 10.47 -19.62 11.48
N LYS A 334 9.26 -20.02 11.03
CA LYS A 334 8.16 -20.40 11.94
C LYS A 334 8.56 -21.58 12.84
N LYS A 335 9.17 -22.62 12.26
CA LYS A 335 9.68 -23.78 13.00
C LYS A 335 10.76 -23.39 14.00
N GLU A 336 11.71 -22.54 13.60
CA GLU A 336 12.79 -22.06 14.48
C GLU A 336 12.23 -21.35 15.72
N LEU A 337 11.15 -20.57 15.56
CA LEU A 337 10.55 -19.76 16.61
C LEU A 337 9.38 -20.45 17.33
N GLY A 338 9.16 -21.74 17.07
CA GLY A 338 8.11 -22.52 17.73
C GLY A 338 6.69 -22.05 17.41
N ILE A 339 6.50 -21.30 16.32
CA ILE A 339 5.17 -20.91 15.86
C ILE A 339 4.58 -22.12 15.14
N PRO A 340 3.42 -22.65 15.58
CA PRO A 340 2.79 -23.76 14.90
C PRO A 340 2.55 -23.38 13.44
N GLY A 341 3.08 -24.19 12.52
CA GLY A 341 2.91 -23.97 11.09
C GLY A 341 1.44 -23.76 10.76
N SER A 342 1.16 -22.75 9.94
CA SER A 342 -0.19 -22.52 9.44
C SER A 342 -0.67 -23.80 8.76
N THR A 343 -1.67 -24.47 9.32
CA THR A 343 -2.41 -25.54 8.62
C THR A 343 -3.20 -24.99 7.43
N ASN A 344 -3.23 -23.67 7.26
CA ASN A 344 -3.86 -22.98 6.15
C ASN A 344 -2.80 -22.49 5.19
N VAL A 345 -2.08 -23.43 4.56
CA VAL A 345 -1.75 -23.20 3.16
C VAL A 345 -3.10 -23.23 2.46
N LYS A 346 -3.71 -22.05 2.24
CA LYS A 346 -4.62 -21.86 1.10
C LYS A 346 -3.76 -22.01 -0.13
N ASN A 347 -3.43 -23.27 -0.37
CA ASN A 347 -2.98 -23.70 -1.64
C ASN A 347 -4.31 -23.64 -2.40
N ASP A 348 -4.56 -22.55 -3.12
CA ASP A 348 -5.64 -22.51 -4.10
C ASP A 348 -5.42 -23.60 -5.19
N ASN A 349 -4.29 -24.32 -5.11
CA ASN A 349 -3.96 -25.56 -5.82
C ASN A 349 -3.68 -26.78 -4.90
N ALA A 350 -4.11 -26.82 -3.63
CA ALA A 350 -4.14 -28.07 -2.87
C ALA A 350 -5.39 -28.81 -3.30
N ASP A 351 -5.19 -29.70 -4.25
CA ASP A 351 -5.87 -30.99 -4.27
C ASP A 351 -5.59 -31.78 -2.96
N SER A 352 -5.93 -31.23 -1.79
CA SER A 352 -5.89 -31.93 -0.49
C SER A 352 -7.19 -32.66 -0.18
N TRP A 353 -8.00 -32.90 -1.21
CA TRP A 353 -8.63 -34.20 -1.30
C TRP A 353 -7.53 -35.08 -1.85
N ALA A 354 -6.77 -35.76 -0.97
CA ALA A 354 -6.15 -37.01 -1.37
C ALA A 354 -7.32 -37.88 -1.86
N LYS A 355 -7.62 -37.78 -3.16
CA LYS A 355 -8.70 -38.52 -3.78
C LYS A 355 -8.42 -39.97 -3.39
N PRO A 356 -9.39 -40.67 -2.79
CA PRO A 356 -9.22 -42.11 -2.60
C PRO A 356 -8.76 -42.69 -3.94
N PRO A 357 -7.73 -43.57 -3.95
CA PRO A 357 -7.14 -44.07 -5.19
C PRO A 357 -8.27 -44.51 -6.09
N SER A 358 -8.36 -43.90 -7.26
CA SER A 358 -9.53 -44.13 -8.13
C SER A 358 -9.52 -45.58 -8.56
N GLU A 359 -10.48 -46.35 -8.05
CA GLU A 359 -10.71 -47.73 -8.46
C GLU A 359 -11.58 -47.72 -9.72
N PHE A 360 -11.05 -48.28 -10.80
CA PHE A 360 -11.77 -48.43 -12.06
C PHE A 360 -12.17 -49.89 -12.27
N LYS A 361 -13.23 -50.11 -13.05
CA LYS A 361 -13.59 -51.44 -13.51
C LYS A 361 -12.74 -51.83 -14.69
N LEU A 362 -12.06 -52.97 -14.59
CA LEU A 362 -11.34 -53.59 -15.68
C LEU A 362 -11.62 -55.09 -15.66
N ASP A 363 -12.21 -55.60 -16.74
CA ASP A 363 -12.70 -56.99 -16.86
C ASP A 363 -13.74 -57.36 -15.78
N GLY A 364 -14.52 -56.38 -15.32
CA GLY A 364 -15.58 -56.56 -14.32
C GLY A 364 -15.13 -56.53 -12.86
N GLU A 365 -13.83 -56.40 -12.59
CA GLU A 365 -13.25 -56.28 -11.25
C GLU A 365 -12.74 -54.84 -10.99
N SER A 366 -12.75 -54.40 -9.72
CA SER A 366 -12.14 -53.13 -9.30
C SER A 366 -10.61 -53.25 -9.32
N ILE A 367 -9.92 -52.31 -9.96
CA ILE A 367 -8.46 -52.22 -10.04
C ILE A 367 -7.99 -50.78 -9.76
N THR A 368 -6.85 -50.62 -9.07
CA THR A 368 -6.27 -49.30 -8.78
C THR A 368 -5.52 -48.72 -9.99
N ILE A 369 -5.27 -47.41 -10.00
CA ILE A 369 -4.45 -46.74 -11.02
C ILE A 369 -3.07 -47.40 -11.18
N GLU A 370 -2.43 -47.81 -10.08
CA GLU A 370 -1.12 -48.48 -10.12
C GLU A 370 -1.23 -49.85 -10.80
N GLY A 371 -2.27 -50.63 -10.48
CA GLY A 371 -2.52 -51.92 -11.12
C GLY A 371 -2.85 -51.80 -12.61
N ILE A 372 -3.55 -50.72 -13.01
CA ILE A 372 -3.76 -50.40 -14.42
C ILE A 372 -2.43 -50.01 -15.09
N ALA A 373 -1.60 -49.19 -14.43
CA ALA A 373 -0.30 -48.77 -14.95
C ALA A 373 0.62 -49.98 -15.23
N GLU A 374 0.62 -50.98 -14.36
CA GLU A 374 1.37 -52.22 -14.57
C GLU A 374 0.88 -52.97 -15.82
N LYS A 375 -0.43 -53.16 -15.98
CA LYS A 375 -1.01 -53.79 -17.18
C LYS A 375 -0.72 -53.00 -18.46
N CYS A 376 -0.81 -51.68 -18.38
CA CYS A 376 -0.51 -50.75 -19.46
C CYS A 376 0.97 -50.77 -19.87
N ARG A 377 1.91 -51.16 -18.99
CA ARG A 377 3.35 -51.21 -19.33
C ARG A 377 3.80 -52.51 -20.00
N VAL A 378 2.97 -53.57 -20.02
CA VAL A 378 3.36 -54.91 -20.54
C VAL A 378 3.72 -54.88 -22.03
N SER A 379 2.87 -54.28 -22.86
CA SER A 379 3.14 -54.06 -24.28
C SER A 379 2.23 -52.95 -24.80
N PHE A 380 2.62 -52.31 -25.90
CA PHE A 380 1.80 -51.24 -26.48
C PHE A 380 0.41 -51.73 -26.95
N THR A 381 0.33 -52.97 -27.44
CA THR A 381 -0.97 -53.58 -27.80
C THR A 381 -1.85 -53.82 -26.57
N GLU A 382 -1.26 -54.23 -25.44
CA GLU A 382 -2.00 -54.45 -24.20
C GLU A 382 -2.45 -53.13 -23.56
N PHE A 383 -1.63 -52.08 -23.69
CA PHE A 383 -1.99 -50.71 -23.34
C PHE A 383 -3.27 -50.25 -24.06
N LEU A 384 -3.33 -50.37 -25.39
CA LEU A 384 -4.51 -49.97 -26.17
C LEU A 384 -5.76 -50.76 -25.78
N LYS A 385 -5.64 -52.07 -25.61
CA LYS A 385 -6.74 -52.93 -25.15
C LYS A 385 -7.23 -52.55 -23.76
N THR A 386 -6.30 -52.24 -22.86
CA THR A 386 -6.62 -51.87 -21.48
C THR A 386 -7.35 -50.52 -21.46
N LEU A 387 -6.89 -49.52 -22.21
CA LEU A 387 -7.57 -48.23 -22.32
C LEU A 387 -8.97 -48.34 -22.94
N ASP A 388 -9.13 -49.13 -24.00
CA ASP A 388 -10.44 -49.32 -24.63
C ASP A 388 -11.43 -50.00 -23.67
N LYS A 389 -10.98 -51.01 -22.92
CA LYS A 389 -11.79 -51.62 -21.85
C LYS A 389 -12.14 -50.62 -20.76
N LEU A 390 -11.21 -49.77 -20.33
CA LEU A 390 -11.47 -48.77 -19.30
C LEU A 390 -12.49 -47.74 -19.76
N LYS A 391 -12.35 -47.22 -20.99
CA LYS A 391 -13.32 -46.29 -21.62
C LYS A 391 -14.71 -46.90 -21.75
N ASN A 392 -14.81 -48.21 -22.04
CA ASN A 392 -16.10 -48.89 -22.24
C ASN A 392 -16.75 -49.39 -20.95
N GLN A 393 -15.98 -49.72 -19.91
CA GLN A 393 -16.49 -50.30 -18.66
C GLN A 393 -16.71 -49.27 -17.55
N ASN A 394 -16.23 -48.04 -17.73
CA ASN A 394 -16.38 -46.94 -16.78
C ASN A 394 -17.06 -45.76 -17.47
N GLU A 395 -18.16 -45.27 -16.90
CA GLU A 395 -18.96 -44.17 -17.46
C GLU A 395 -18.13 -42.89 -17.66
N HIS A 396 -17.14 -42.66 -16.79
CA HIS A 396 -16.22 -41.53 -16.85
C HIS A 396 -14.78 -41.99 -16.58
N PHE A 397 -14.01 -42.27 -17.63
CA PHE A 397 -12.58 -42.54 -17.55
C PHE A 397 -11.78 -41.39 -18.16
N TYR A 398 -11.07 -40.62 -17.32
CA TYR A 398 -10.18 -39.53 -17.76
C TYR A 398 -8.95 -39.45 -16.84
N GLU A 399 -7.95 -40.30 -17.11
CA GLU A 399 -6.68 -40.34 -16.36
C GLU A 399 -5.51 -39.97 -17.29
N ARG A 400 -5.32 -38.66 -17.51
CA ARG A 400 -4.32 -38.13 -18.45
C ARG A 400 -2.89 -38.52 -18.06
N ASP A 401 -2.55 -38.50 -16.77
CA ASP A 401 -1.21 -38.81 -16.28
C ASP A 401 -0.86 -40.29 -16.43
N LEU A 402 -1.82 -41.19 -16.23
CA LEU A 402 -1.66 -42.62 -16.45
C LEU A 402 -1.37 -42.94 -17.93
N VAL A 403 -2.14 -42.34 -18.84
CA VAL A 403 -1.97 -42.48 -20.29
C VAL A 403 -0.59 -41.94 -20.70
N ASN A 404 -0.25 -40.72 -20.28
CA ASN A 404 1.02 -40.08 -20.62
C ASN A 404 2.22 -40.87 -20.08
N THR A 405 2.19 -41.31 -18.82
CA THR A 405 3.30 -42.06 -18.20
C THR A 405 3.51 -43.42 -18.88
N SER A 406 2.41 -44.09 -19.27
CA SER A 406 2.47 -45.36 -19.99
C SER A 406 3.02 -45.19 -21.41
N LEU A 407 2.61 -44.12 -22.12
CA LEU A 407 3.16 -43.78 -23.44
C LEU A 407 4.67 -43.50 -23.37
N ARG A 408 5.12 -42.67 -22.40
CA ARG A 408 6.54 -42.39 -22.21
C ARG A 408 7.35 -43.67 -21.98
N HIS A 409 6.81 -44.61 -21.20
CA HIS A 409 7.45 -45.91 -20.99
C HIS A 409 7.64 -46.69 -22.30
N HIS A 410 6.61 -46.81 -23.15
CA HIS A 410 6.70 -47.52 -24.43
C HIS A 410 7.65 -46.83 -25.41
N ILE A 411 7.64 -45.50 -25.46
CA ILE A 411 8.56 -44.68 -26.27
C ILE A 411 10.02 -44.91 -25.83
N MET A 412 10.29 -44.89 -24.52
CA MET A 412 11.63 -45.10 -24.00
C MET A 412 12.12 -46.54 -24.18
N THR A 413 11.25 -47.54 -24.12
CA THR A 413 11.63 -48.97 -24.20
C THR A 413 11.65 -49.55 -25.62
N ALA A 414 11.17 -48.79 -26.61
CA ALA A 414 11.22 -49.14 -28.03
C ALA A 414 12.67 -49.46 -28.49
N LYS A 415 12.83 -50.53 -29.27
CA LYS A 415 14.16 -51.01 -29.73
C LYS A 415 14.37 -50.79 -31.22
N SER A 416 13.32 -50.47 -31.95
CA SER A 416 13.33 -50.31 -33.41
C SER A 416 12.31 -49.27 -33.87
N LEU A 417 12.40 -48.86 -35.14
CA LEU A 417 11.41 -48.00 -35.78
C LEU A 417 10.02 -48.65 -35.83
N ASP A 418 9.96 -49.97 -36.02
CA ASP A 418 8.70 -50.73 -36.08
C ASP A 418 7.92 -50.70 -34.75
N ASP A 419 8.62 -50.50 -33.63
CA ASP A 419 8.00 -50.33 -32.31
C ASP A 419 7.38 -48.94 -32.13
N LEU A 420 7.93 -47.91 -32.80
CA LEU A 420 7.50 -46.52 -32.65
C LEU A 420 6.33 -46.15 -33.58
N ILE A 421 6.21 -46.79 -34.75
CA ILE A 421 5.15 -46.50 -35.74
C ILE A 421 3.74 -46.64 -35.12
N PRO A 422 3.39 -47.74 -34.41
CA PRO A 422 2.08 -47.87 -33.79
C PRO A 422 1.80 -46.80 -32.73
N ILE A 423 2.84 -46.32 -32.03
CA ILE A 423 2.72 -45.27 -31.02
C ILE A 423 2.41 -43.92 -31.70
N LYS A 424 3.06 -43.66 -32.85
CA LYS A 424 2.77 -42.49 -33.69
C LYS A 424 1.35 -42.50 -34.22
N GLU A 425 0.88 -43.63 -34.76
CA GLU A 425 -0.50 -43.79 -35.26
C GLU A 425 -1.52 -43.55 -34.15
N TYR A 426 -1.26 -44.04 -32.94
CA TYR A 426 -2.09 -43.75 -31.78
C TYR A 426 -2.12 -42.26 -31.45
N ALA A 427 -0.95 -41.61 -31.36
CA ALA A 427 -0.88 -40.17 -31.08
C ALA A 427 -1.58 -39.34 -32.17
N GLU A 428 -1.52 -39.75 -33.45
CA GLU A 428 -2.27 -39.13 -34.54
C GLU A 428 -3.78 -39.27 -34.37
N SER A 429 -4.24 -40.43 -33.87
CA SER A 429 -5.66 -40.72 -33.65
C SER A 429 -6.29 -39.94 -32.49
N GLU A 430 -5.51 -39.63 -31.45
CA GLU A 430 -5.94 -38.78 -30.32
C GLU A 430 -5.96 -37.28 -30.68
N GLY A 431 -5.33 -36.92 -31.81
CA GLY A 431 -5.35 -35.57 -32.37
C GLY A 431 -4.63 -34.54 -31.49
N ARG A 432 -5.20 -33.34 -31.39
CA ARG A 432 -4.56 -32.18 -30.74
C ARG A 432 -4.60 -32.21 -29.21
N TRP A 433 -5.33 -33.15 -28.60
CA TRP A 433 -5.50 -33.24 -27.14
C TRP A 433 -4.39 -34.01 -26.44
N GLN A 434 -3.51 -34.63 -27.21
CA GLN A 434 -2.37 -35.38 -26.69
C GLN A 434 -1.29 -34.45 -26.11
N ASP A 435 -0.59 -34.93 -25.09
CA ASP A 435 0.50 -34.19 -24.45
C ASP A 435 1.67 -33.94 -25.41
N ALA A 436 1.99 -32.66 -25.65
CA ALA A 436 3.05 -32.27 -26.57
C ALA A 436 4.43 -32.79 -26.13
N GLY A 437 4.68 -32.91 -24.83
CA GLY A 437 5.93 -33.46 -24.29
C GLY A 437 6.08 -34.96 -24.51
N VAL A 438 4.98 -35.72 -24.53
CA VAL A 438 5.01 -37.15 -24.94
C VAL A 438 5.34 -37.27 -26.43
N ILE A 439 4.77 -36.41 -27.28
CA ILE A 439 5.03 -36.41 -28.72
C ILE A 439 6.46 -35.94 -29.03
N GLU A 440 7.00 -34.99 -28.26
CA GLU A 440 8.41 -34.58 -28.31
C GLU A 440 9.35 -35.78 -28.07
N GLN A 441 9.12 -36.55 -27.01
CA GLN A 441 9.92 -37.75 -26.73
C GLN A 441 9.82 -38.80 -27.85
N LEU A 442 8.64 -38.97 -28.43
CA LEU A 442 8.46 -39.85 -29.59
C LEU A 442 9.29 -39.35 -30.78
N ALA A 443 9.27 -38.04 -31.05
CA ALA A 443 10.05 -37.42 -32.11
C ALA A 443 11.56 -37.58 -31.88
N GLU A 444 12.04 -37.36 -30.65
CA GLU A 444 13.44 -37.56 -30.27
C GLU A 444 13.90 -39.01 -30.49
N ARG A 445 13.06 -40.00 -30.13
CA ARG A 445 13.39 -41.41 -30.38
C ARG A 445 13.44 -41.76 -31.87
N PHE A 446 12.57 -41.18 -32.70
CA PHE A 446 12.71 -41.30 -34.16
C PHE A 446 14.03 -40.67 -34.67
N VAL A 447 14.48 -39.56 -34.09
CA VAL A 447 15.78 -38.95 -34.42
C VAL A 447 16.93 -39.88 -34.05
N GLU A 448 16.89 -40.49 -32.85
CA GLU A 448 17.91 -41.45 -32.41
C GLU A 448 18.04 -42.66 -33.34
N PHE A 449 16.92 -43.14 -33.89
CA PHE A 449 16.89 -44.22 -34.88
C PHE A 449 17.14 -43.77 -36.33
N GLY A 450 17.42 -42.48 -36.56
CA GLY A 450 17.76 -41.92 -37.87
C GLY A 450 16.58 -41.66 -38.81
N ASP A 451 15.34 -41.77 -38.35
CA ASP A 451 14.13 -41.48 -39.13
C ASP A 451 13.69 -40.02 -38.95
N HIS A 452 14.34 -39.14 -39.71
CA HIS A 452 14.05 -37.71 -39.65
C HIS A 452 12.67 -37.35 -40.20
N ALA A 453 12.07 -38.16 -41.08
CA ALA A 453 10.76 -37.87 -41.65
C ALA A 453 9.65 -38.05 -40.62
N ASN A 454 9.66 -39.18 -39.90
CA ASN A 454 8.71 -39.40 -38.80
C ASN A 454 8.98 -38.47 -37.62
N ALA A 455 10.25 -38.14 -37.32
CA ALA A 455 10.58 -37.13 -36.32
C ALA A 455 9.98 -35.76 -36.65
N ILE A 456 10.13 -35.27 -37.88
CA ILE A 456 9.54 -33.99 -38.33
C ILE A 456 8.01 -34.03 -38.23
N SER A 457 7.39 -35.14 -38.61
CA SER A 457 5.94 -35.34 -38.48
C SER A 457 5.49 -35.24 -37.03
N CYS A 458 6.19 -35.92 -36.11
CA CYS A 458 5.88 -35.89 -34.68
C CYS A 458 6.11 -34.49 -34.07
N PHE A 459 7.21 -33.80 -34.38
CA PHE A 459 7.38 -32.41 -33.94
C PHE A 459 6.27 -31.49 -34.50
N GLY A 460 5.80 -31.72 -35.73
CA GLY A 460 4.67 -31.00 -36.30
C GLY A 460 3.35 -31.24 -35.56
N MET A 461 3.13 -32.47 -35.09
CA MET A 461 1.99 -32.80 -34.21
C MET A 461 2.12 -32.10 -32.84
N ALA A 462 3.30 -32.15 -32.22
CA ALA A 462 3.56 -31.47 -30.95
C ALA A 462 3.35 -29.96 -31.05
N TYR A 463 3.74 -29.36 -32.19
CA TYR A 463 3.49 -27.94 -32.48
C TYR A 463 1.99 -27.60 -32.53
N ALA A 464 1.17 -28.50 -33.09
CA ALA A 464 -0.26 -28.31 -33.29
C ALA A 464 -1.14 -28.61 -32.06
N CYS A 465 -0.58 -29.24 -31.01
CA CYS A 465 -1.30 -29.64 -29.81
C CYS A 465 -1.92 -28.46 -29.04
N TYR A 466 -3.11 -28.69 -28.48
CA TYR A 466 -3.74 -27.81 -27.51
C TYR A 466 -3.05 -28.02 -26.16
N GLY A 467 -2.07 -27.15 -25.87
CA GLY A 467 -1.39 -27.09 -24.59
C GLY A 467 -2.08 -26.09 -23.66
N SER A 468 -1.54 -24.87 -23.65
CA SER A 468 -2.01 -23.74 -22.83
C SER A 468 -2.77 -22.69 -23.67
N TRP A 469 -3.28 -21.66 -22.99
CA TRP A 469 -3.85 -20.46 -23.61
C TRP A 469 -2.87 -19.68 -24.51
N SER A 470 -1.56 -19.89 -24.39
CA SER A 470 -0.50 -19.22 -25.18
C SER A 470 0.30 -20.21 -26.03
N ARG A 471 -0.39 -21.11 -26.72
CA ARG A 471 0.23 -22.22 -27.49
C ARG A 471 1.34 -21.80 -28.46
N TRP A 472 1.27 -20.62 -29.08
CA TRP A 472 2.32 -20.11 -29.97
C TRP A 472 3.66 -19.84 -29.25
N ARG A 473 3.63 -19.58 -27.94
CA ARG A 473 4.82 -19.41 -27.10
C ARG A 473 5.36 -20.76 -26.66
N ASP A 474 4.51 -21.60 -26.08
CA ASP A 474 4.94 -22.86 -25.46
C ASP A 474 5.39 -23.91 -26.47
N ASN A 475 4.68 -23.99 -27.61
CA ASN A 475 4.98 -24.95 -28.65
C ASN A 475 6.08 -24.48 -29.62
N ARG A 476 6.60 -23.25 -29.43
CA ARG A 476 7.62 -22.64 -30.30
C ARG A 476 8.87 -23.52 -30.44
N LYS A 477 9.28 -24.19 -29.37
CA LYS A 477 10.46 -25.08 -29.36
C LYS A 477 10.34 -26.24 -30.36
N TYR A 478 9.15 -26.79 -30.56
CA TYR A 478 8.91 -27.87 -31.52
C TYR A 478 9.05 -27.37 -32.95
N LEU A 479 8.53 -26.19 -33.24
CA LEU A 479 8.71 -25.56 -34.54
C LEU A 479 10.19 -25.27 -34.83
N ALA A 480 10.95 -24.82 -33.84
CA ALA A 480 12.39 -24.62 -33.97
C ALA A 480 13.14 -25.93 -34.28
N ALA A 481 12.74 -27.03 -33.64
CA ALA A 481 13.27 -28.36 -33.94
C ALA A 481 12.98 -28.81 -35.37
N ILE A 482 11.80 -28.49 -35.93
CA ILE A 482 11.49 -28.74 -37.35
C ILE A 482 12.34 -27.83 -38.23
N ALA A 483 12.39 -26.52 -37.95
CA ALA A 483 13.08 -25.53 -38.78
C ALA A 483 14.59 -25.82 -38.90
N ALA A 484 15.22 -26.33 -37.84
CA ALA A 484 16.62 -26.76 -37.85
C ALA A 484 16.90 -27.93 -38.80
N ARG A 485 15.88 -28.73 -39.15
CA ARG A 485 15.99 -29.90 -40.03
C ARG A 485 15.45 -29.64 -41.43
N ASP A 486 14.28 -28.99 -41.52
CA ASP A 486 13.61 -28.63 -42.75
C ASP A 486 12.77 -27.35 -42.57
N ARG A 487 13.37 -26.21 -42.94
CA ARG A 487 12.74 -24.88 -42.91
C ARG A 487 11.50 -24.78 -43.80
N GLN A 488 11.44 -25.49 -44.94
CA GLN A 488 10.27 -25.44 -45.83
C GLN A 488 9.08 -26.17 -45.23
N THR A 489 9.34 -27.31 -44.59
CA THR A 489 8.29 -28.05 -43.87
C THR A 489 7.82 -27.29 -42.63
N ALA A 490 8.72 -26.64 -41.88
CA ALA A 490 8.32 -25.74 -40.79
C ALA A 490 7.39 -24.61 -41.29
N LYS A 491 7.71 -23.97 -42.42
CA LYS A 491 6.85 -22.94 -43.03
C LYS A 491 5.45 -23.46 -43.39
N LYS A 492 5.36 -24.69 -43.89
CA LYS A 492 4.06 -25.33 -44.17
C LYS A 492 3.25 -25.57 -42.91
N PHE A 493 3.89 -25.99 -41.81
CA PHE A 493 3.20 -26.16 -40.52
C PHE A 493 2.66 -24.83 -39.97
N VAL A 494 3.44 -23.75 -40.01
CA VAL A 494 2.97 -22.42 -39.60
C VAL A 494 1.76 -21.98 -40.44
N LEU A 495 1.85 -22.09 -41.77
CA LEU A 495 0.74 -21.72 -42.66
C LEU A 495 -0.52 -22.55 -42.40
N LYS A 496 -0.34 -23.85 -42.14
CA LYS A 496 -1.44 -24.76 -41.79
C LYS A 496 -2.12 -24.30 -40.50
N GLU A 497 -1.36 -24.00 -39.45
CA GLU A 497 -1.92 -23.54 -38.18
C GLU A 497 -2.60 -22.16 -38.30
N CYS A 498 -2.04 -21.23 -39.09
CA CYS A 498 -2.70 -19.97 -39.39
C CYS A 498 -4.03 -20.18 -40.12
N TYR A 499 -4.06 -21.09 -41.12
CA TYR A 499 -5.28 -21.42 -41.85
C TYR A 499 -6.34 -22.04 -40.92
N GLU A 500 -5.95 -23.01 -40.11
CA GLU A 500 -6.86 -23.67 -39.15
C GLU A 500 -7.37 -22.70 -38.08
N SER A 501 -6.52 -21.79 -37.61
CA SER A 501 -6.92 -20.69 -36.70
C SER A 501 -7.95 -19.78 -37.35
N THR A 502 -7.73 -19.37 -38.61
CA THR A 502 -8.62 -18.47 -39.36
C THR A 502 -9.96 -19.14 -39.68
N CYS A 503 -9.95 -20.44 -40.02
CA CYS A 503 -11.14 -21.21 -40.36
C CYS A 503 -11.90 -21.76 -39.13
N GLY A 504 -11.32 -21.65 -37.94
CA GLY A 504 -11.90 -22.15 -36.70
C GLY A 504 -13.06 -21.31 -36.19
N SER A 505 -13.84 -21.88 -35.26
CA SER A 505 -14.99 -21.20 -34.62
C SER A 505 -14.60 -20.00 -33.75
N GLY A 506 -13.31 -19.84 -33.44
CA GLY A 506 -12.77 -18.74 -32.65
C GLY A 506 -12.50 -17.45 -33.42
N GLY A 507 -12.86 -17.34 -34.71
CA GLY A 507 -12.77 -16.08 -35.44
C GLY A 507 -11.36 -15.59 -35.80
N GLY A 508 -10.33 -16.42 -35.61
CA GLY A 508 -8.96 -16.17 -36.08
C GLY A 508 -8.10 -15.26 -35.20
N TYR A 509 -8.50 -14.92 -33.96
CA TYR A 509 -7.72 -14.04 -33.08
C TYR A 509 -6.32 -14.57 -32.75
N ASP A 510 -6.10 -15.89 -32.73
CA ASP A 510 -4.78 -16.49 -32.47
C ASP A 510 -3.84 -16.44 -33.69
N THR A 511 -4.34 -16.05 -34.87
CA THR A 511 -3.56 -16.09 -36.11
C THR A 511 -2.36 -15.14 -36.09
N PRO A 512 -2.48 -13.87 -35.69
CA PRO A 512 -1.32 -12.97 -35.58
C PRO A 512 -0.20 -13.50 -34.68
N PRO A 513 -0.43 -13.95 -33.44
CA PRO A 513 0.67 -14.47 -32.61
C PRO A 513 1.25 -15.80 -33.11
N ILE A 514 0.46 -16.68 -33.73
CA ILE A 514 0.98 -17.89 -34.40
C ILE A 514 1.89 -17.52 -35.56
N ALA A 515 1.45 -16.61 -36.43
CA ALA A 515 2.22 -16.15 -37.58
C ALA A 515 3.52 -15.48 -37.12
N ALA A 516 3.45 -14.58 -36.14
CA ALA A 516 4.61 -13.89 -35.60
C ALA A 516 5.64 -14.84 -34.99
N SER A 517 5.20 -15.75 -34.11
CA SER A 517 6.08 -16.77 -33.50
C SER A 517 6.73 -17.66 -34.57
N GLY A 518 5.96 -18.05 -35.59
CA GLY A 518 6.45 -18.83 -36.70
C GLY A 518 7.50 -18.10 -37.55
N LEU A 519 7.25 -16.84 -37.89
CA LEU A 519 8.16 -16.00 -38.66
C LEU A 519 9.46 -15.68 -37.90
N ASP A 520 9.37 -15.50 -36.58
CA ASP A 520 10.56 -15.32 -35.74
C ASP A 520 11.42 -16.59 -35.69
N VAL A 521 10.83 -17.78 -35.55
CA VAL A 521 11.55 -19.06 -35.63
C VAL A 521 12.16 -19.30 -37.01
N LEU A 522 11.45 -18.91 -38.07
CA LEU A 522 11.91 -19.04 -39.45
C LEU A 522 12.95 -17.98 -39.83
N ASP A 523 13.25 -17.00 -38.98
CA ASP A 523 14.17 -15.90 -39.27
C ASP A 523 13.74 -15.06 -40.50
N GLU A 524 12.49 -14.60 -40.49
CA GLU A 524 11.85 -13.78 -41.54
C GLU A 524 11.43 -12.38 -40.98
N PRO A 525 12.39 -11.49 -40.67
CA PRO A 525 12.12 -10.27 -39.89
C PRO A 525 11.21 -9.26 -40.60
N GLN A 526 11.29 -9.13 -41.93
CA GLN A 526 10.42 -8.20 -42.66
C GLN A 526 8.95 -8.63 -42.62
N MET A 527 8.69 -9.92 -42.81
CA MET A 527 7.33 -10.45 -42.76
C MET A 527 6.75 -10.37 -41.33
N LEU A 528 7.60 -10.55 -40.32
CA LEU A 528 7.21 -10.38 -38.91
C LEU A 528 6.79 -8.93 -38.64
N GLU A 529 7.56 -7.96 -39.14
CA GLU A 529 7.20 -6.54 -39.06
C GLU A 529 5.88 -6.24 -39.78
N ASP A 530 5.68 -6.76 -40.98
CA ASP A 530 4.43 -6.57 -41.75
C ASP A 530 3.22 -7.10 -40.97
N VAL A 531 3.32 -8.31 -40.41
CA VAL A 531 2.27 -8.91 -39.55
C VAL A 531 1.98 -8.03 -38.34
N PHE A 532 3.02 -7.51 -37.68
CA PHE A 532 2.84 -6.62 -36.54
C PHE A 532 2.19 -5.29 -36.91
N ASN A 533 2.63 -4.65 -37.99
CA ASN A 533 2.08 -3.37 -38.43
C ASN A 533 0.61 -3.49 -38.83
N ASP A 534 0.25 -4.56 -39.54
CA ASP A 534 -1.14 -4.86 -39.90
C ASP A 534 -1.98 -5.12 -38.64
N PHE A 535 -1.46 -5.91 -37.70
CA PHE A 535 -2.19 -6.22 -36.47
C PHE A 535 -2.32 -5.00 -35.54
N LEU A 536 -1.27 -4.19 -35.41
CA LEU A 536 -1.30 -2.93 -34.68
C LEU A 536 -2.33 -1.97 -35.27
N THR A 537 -2.35 -1.81 -36.60
CA THR A 537 -3.34 -0.96 -37.29
C THR A 537 -4.77 -1.47 -37.07
N HIS A 538 -4.96 -2.79 -37.09
CA HIS A 538 -6.24 -3.39 -36.75
C HIS A 538 -6.64 -3.06 -35.30
N CYS A 539 -5.74 -3.27 -34.34
CA CYS A 539 -5.97 -2.92 -32.94
C CYS A 539 -6.30 -1.44 -32.78
N GLU A 540 -5.49 -0.52 -33.30
CA GLU A 540 -5.75 0.92 -33.22
C GLU A 540 -7.11 1.32 -33.81
N SER A 541 -7.52 0.68 -34.91
CA SER A 541 -8.85 0.91 -35.49
C SER A 541 -9.99 0.55 -34.54
N MET A 542 -9.80 -0.44 -33.64
CA MET A 542 -10.76 -0.81 -32.61
C MET A 542 -10.85 0.21 -31.46
N PHE A 543 -9.86 1.09 -31.31
CA PHE A 543 -9.82 2.15 -30.29
C PHE A 543 -10.06 3.56 -30.87
N ALA A 544 -10.08 3.71 -32.20
CA ALA A 544 -10.15 5.01 -32.89
C ALA A 544 -11.37 5.89 -32.54
N GLN A 545 -12.44 5.30 -32.00
CA GLN A 545 -13.65 5.98 -31.53
C GLN A 545 -13.52 6.59 -30.13
N LEU A 546 -12.48 6.20 -29.38
CA LEU A 546 -12.21 6.72 -28.04
C LEU A 546 -11.41 8.03 -28.14
N PRO A 547 -11.46 8.90 -27.12
CA PRO A 547 -10.61 10.08 -27.06
C PRO A 547 -9.13 9.72 -27.28
N LYS A 548 -8.40 10.58 -28.01
CA LYS A 548 -6.96 10.41 -28.16
C LYS A 548 -6.26 10.67 -26.84
N ASN A 549 -5.31 9.81 -26.48
CA ASN A 549 -4.50 9.91 -25.29
C ASN A 549 -3.02 9.95 -25.70
N ASP A 550 -2.38 11.11 -25.50
CA ASP A 550 -0.98 11.36 -25.85
C ASP A 550 -0.03 11.22 -24.65
N ASN A 551 -0.45 10.58 -23.54
CA ASN A 551 0.34 10.42 -22.31
C ASN A 551 1.74 9.83 -22.51
N TYR A 552 1.92 9.01 -23.55
CA TYR A 552 3.16 8.29 -23.85
C TYR A 552 3.94 8.86 -25.05
N ALA A 553 3.60 10.06 -25.53
CA ALA A 553 4.30 10.68 -26.66
C ALA A 553 5.81 10.83 -26.41
N TRP A 554 6.21 11.06 -25.17
CA TRP A 554 7.61 11.20 -24.75
C TRP A 554 8.46 9.93 -24.98
N LEU A 555 7.85 8.73 -25.02
CA LEU A 555 8.56 7.48 -25.32
C LEU A 555 8.98 7.38 -26.80
N LYS A 556 8.26 8.04 -27.71
CA LYS A 556 8.57 7.98 -29.15
C LYS A 556 9.85 8.71 -29.51
N GLU A 557 10.14 9.80 -28.79
CA GLU A 557 11.33 10.63 -28.98
C GLU A 557 12.31 10.45 -27.82
N TYR A 558 12.25 9.31 -27.13
CA TYR A 558 13.04 9.08 -25.94
C TYR A 558 14.53 9.16 -26.25
N LYS A 559 15.23 9.99 -25.47
CA LYS A 559 16.68 10.08 -25.48
C LYS A 559 17.14 9.70 -24.10
N GLU A 560 17.96 8.66 -24.04
CA GLU A 560 18.54 8.21 -22.78
C GLU A 560 19.19 9.39 -22.06
N PRO A 561 18.70 9.73 -20.85
CA PRO A 561 19.37 10.69 -19.99
C PRO A 561 20.79 10.24 -19.68
N SER A 562 21.70 11.20 -19.50
CA SER A 562 23.07 10.89 -19.08
C SER A 562 23.20 10.46 -17.61
N ALA A 563 22.08 10.40 -16.87
CA ALA A 563 22.06 10.02 -15.46
C ALA A 563 22.20 8.50 -15.32
N ASP A 564 23.05 8.06 -14.39
CA ASP A 564 23.17 6.63 -14.04
C ASP A 564 21.92 6.12 -13.28
N ALA A 565 21.78 4.80 -13.18
CA ALA A 565 20.63 4.16 -12.54
C ALA A 565 20.49 4.53 -11.04
N ASN A 566 21.61 4.69 -10.33
CA ASN A 566 21.62 5.06 -8.91
C ASN A 566 21.03 6.45 -8.70
N GLN A 567 21.38 7.43 -9.55
CA GLN A 567 20.83 8.77 -9.53
C GLN A 567 19.33 8.78 -9.82
N LEU A 568 18.87 7.96 -10.77
CA LEU A 568 17.44 7.84 -11.07
C LEU A 568 16.66 7.28 -9.87
N ILE A 569 17.16 6.20 -9.26
CA ILE A 569 16.58 5.59 -8.05
C ILE A 569 16.50 6.62 -6.93
N LEU A 570 17.60 7.31 -6.64
CA LEU A 570 17.64 8.31 -5.58
C LEU A 570 16.67 9.46 -5.83
N ASN A 571 16.62 10.01 -7.05
CA ASN A 571 15.69 11.07 -7.39
C ASN A 571 14.23 10.63 -7.22
N PHE A 572 13.90 9.39 -7.62
CA PHE A 572 12.55 8.85 -7.47
C PHE A 572 12.16 8.69 -5.99
N VAL A 573 13.03 8.08 -5.17
CA VAL A 573 12.79 7.94 -3.72
C VAL A 573 12.66 9.30 -3.04
N VAL A 574 13.48 10.28 -3.44
CA VAL A 574 13.43 11.65 -2.90
C VAL A 574 12.16 12.38 -3.30
N ASP A 575 11.66 12.16 -4.52
CA ASP A 575 10.38 12.72 -4.95
C ASP A 575 9.20 12.11 -4.17
N GLU A 576 9.27 10.82 -3.85
CA GLU A 576 8.25 10.11 -3.04
C GLU A 576 8.24 10.52 -1.57
N LEU A 577 9.25 11.28 -1.08
CA LEU A 577 9.16 11.97 0.22
C LEU A 577 8.00 12.98 0.25
N SER A 578 7.37 13.32 -0.87
CA SER A 578 6.14 14.12 -0.88
C SER A 578 4.88 13.35 -0.50
N THR A 579 4.92 12.03 -0.35
CA THR A 579 3.73 11.19 -0.07
C THR A 579 2.92 11.70 1.14
N SER A 580 1.59 11.71 1.03
CA SER A 580 0.68 12.14 2.11
C SER A 580 0.62 11.14 3.26
N GLU A 581 0.90 9.87 2.99
CA GLU A 581 0.93 8.79 3.98
C GLU A 581 2.04 9.02 5.01
N ILE A 582 1.69 8.96 6.29
CA ILE A 582 2.63 9.23 7.40
C ILE A 582 3.65 8.09 7.51
N ASP A 583 3.18 6.84 7.65
CA ASP A 583 4.04 5.65 7.79
C ASP A 583 5.00 5.49 6.59
N HIS A 584 4.49 5.63 5.37
CA HIS A 584 5.33 5.52 4.18
C HIS A 584 6.41 6.61 4.17
N GLY A 585 6.06 7.86 4.52
CA GLY A 585 7.03 8.93 4.68
C GLY A 585 8.11 8.64 5.74
N GLU A 586 7.74 8.06 6.87
CA GLU A 586 8.67 7.67 7.93
C GLU A 586 9.65 6.58 7.49
N ARG A 587 9.15 5.56 6.77
CA ARG A 587 10.00 4.53 6.16
C ARG A 587 10.99 5.11 5.16
N LEU A 588 10.54 6.03 4.30
CA LEU A 588 11.42 6.71 3.35
C LEU A 588 12.48 7.58 4.04
N ILE A 589 12.15 8.29 5.13
CA ILE A 589 13.15 9.03 5.92
C ILE A 589 14.24 8.07 6.42
N ARG A 590 13.86 6.91 6.97
CA ARG A 590 14.82 5.89 7.44
C ARG A 590 15.68 5.35 6.30
N ALA A 591 15.06 5.05 5.16
CA ALA A 591 15.72 4.52 3.97
C ALA A 591 16.77 5.50 3.42
N VAL A 592 16.37 6.74 3.18
CA VAL A 592 17.22 7.80 2.63
C VAL A 592 18.35 8.15 3.60
N THR A 593 18.09 8.16 4.91
CA THR A 593 19.13 8.40 5.93
C THR A 593 20.19 7.30 5.89
N LYS A 594 19.79 6.02 5.79
CA LYS A 594 20.73 4.90 5.69
C LYS A 594 21.52 4.94 4.39
N LEU A 595 20.86 5.20 3.26
CA LEU A 595 21.51 5.35 1.96
C LEU A 595 22.55 6.48 1.98
N ALA A 596 22.23 7.62 2.58
CA ALA A 596 23.15 8.76 2.68
C ALA A 596 24.40 8.48 3.55
N ILE A 597 24.36 7.48 4.43
CA ILE A 597 25.54 7.00 5.18
C ILE A 597 26.31 5.95 4.39
N ALA A 598 25.61 5.05 3.71
CA ALA A 598 26.25 3.99 2.93
C ALA A 598 26.92 4.53 1.65
N ARG A 599 26.36 5.59 1.04
CA ARG A 599 26.80 6.22 -0.23
C ARG A 599 26.81 7.76 -0.13
N PRO A 600 27.64 8.34 0.77
CA PRO A 600 27.57 9.76 1.07
C PRO A 600 27.95 10.66 -0.11
N ASP A 601 28.95 10.26 -0.90
CA ASP A 601 29.49 11.07 -2.01
C ASP A 601 28.49 11.25 -3.15
N GLU A 602 27.60 10.28 -3.35
CA GLU A 602 26.56 10.33 -4.39
C GLU A 602 25.24 10.89 -3.83
N ALA A 603 24.83 10.45 -2.63
CA ALA A 603 23.50 10.77 -2.11
C ALA A 603 23.40 12.19 -1.53
N ILE A 604 24.36 12.62 -0.71
CA ILE A 604 24.28 13.90 0.00
C ILE A 604 24.18 15.10 -0.97
N PRO A 605 24.96 15.18 -2.06
CA PRO A 605 24.84 16.29 -3.02
C PRO A 605 23.44 16.43 -3.63
N VAL A 606 22.80 15.31 -3.99
CA VAL A 606 21.43 15.31 -4.55
C VAL A 606 20.42 15.78 -3.51
N LEU A 607 20.52 15.27 -2.27
CA LEU A 607 19.65 15.67 -1.17
C LEU A 607 19.79 17.16 -0.83
N ILE A 608 21.02 17.70 -0.87
CA ILE A 608 21.28 19.13 -0.65
C ILE A 608 20.65 19.97 -1.76
N THR A 609 20.86 19.61 -3.03
CA THR A 609 20.25 20.30 -4.18
C THR A 609 18.73 20.31 -4.07
N ARG A 610 18.12 19.16 -3.73
CA ARG A 610 16.66 19.08 -3.57
C ARG A 610 16.18 19.94 -2.41
N MET A 611 16.84 19.87 -1.26
CA MET A 611 16.48 20.64 -0.05
C MET A 611 16.42 22.14 -0.32
N VAL A 612 17.39 22.70 -1.04
CA VAL A 612 17.44 24.14 -1.35
C VAL A 612 16.21 24.58 -2.17
N SER A 613 15.77 23.75 -3.12
CA SER A 613 14.62 24.03 -3.99
C SER A 613 13.25 23.64 -3.41
N ALA A 614 13.23 22.82 -2.36
CA ALA A 614 12.00 22.25 -1.81
C ALA A 614 11.22 23.20 -0.88
N SER A 615 9.94 22.91 -0.75
CA SER A 615 8.99 23.51 0.20
C SER A 615 8.09 22.43 0.82
N GLY A 616 7.28 22.81 1.82
CA GLY A 616 6.28 21.93 2.43
C GLY A 616 6.86 20.62 2.98
N ARG A 617 6.17 19.50 2.68
CA ARG A 617 6.46 18.18 3.23
C ARG A 617 7.83 17.64 2.87
N ILE A 618 8.23 17.77 1.59
CA ILE A 618 9.55 17.29 1.12
C ILE A 618 10.66 17.99 1.90
N LEU A 619 10.60 19.31 2.04
CA LEU A 619 11.63 20.07 2.76
C LEU A 619 11.74 19.61 4.21
N ARG A 620 10.61 19.47 4.91
CA ARG A 620 10.61 19.04 6.32
C ARG A 620 11.22 17.66 6.49
N ARG A 621 10.86 16.70 5.63
CA ARG A 621 11.41 15.35 5.68
C ARG A 621 12.90 15.30 5.33
N LEU A 622 13.35 16.09 4.34
CA LEU A 622 14.78 16.24 4.04
C LEU A 622 15.56 16.85 5.22
N LEU A 623 15.01 17.87 5.89
CA LEU A 623 15.62 18.43 7.10
C LEU A 623 15.67 17.41 8.25
N THR A 624 14.66 16.53 8.38
CA THR A 624 14.70 15.41 9.32
C THR A 624 15.82 14.42 9.00
N VAL A 625 16.01 14.07 7.71
CA VAL A 625 17.14 13.23 7.26
C VAL A 625 18.46 13.88 7.67
N PHE A 626 18.68 15.15 7.33
CA PHE A 626 19.92 15.85 7.69
C PHE A 626 20.11 16.01 9.21
N TYR A 627 19.03 16.19 9.97
CA TYR A 627 19.09 16.20 11.43
C TYR A 627 19.58 14.86 12.01
N CYS A 628 19.12 13.75 11.44
CA CYS A 628 19.57 12.42 11.83
C CYS A 628 21.04 12.19 11.44
N LEU A 629 21.43 12.55 10.21
CA LEU A 629 22.81 12.50 9.74
C LEU A 629 23.76 13.33 10.61
N ALA A 630 23.38 14.56 10.95
CA ALA A 630 24.19 15.44 11.79
C ALA A 630 24.44 14.84 13.18
N THR A 631 23.50 14.06 13.71
CA THR A 631 23.63 13.48 15.06
C THR A 631 24.58 12.28 15.07
N HIS A 632 24.60 11.47 14.01
CA HIS A 632 25.39 10.23 13.95
C HIS A 632 26.70 10.35 13.18
N CYS A 633 26.71 11.13 12.10
CA CYS A 633 27.84 11.31 11.19
C CYS A 633 28.05 12.80 10.83
N PRO A 634 28.24 13.71 11.81
CA PRO A 634 28.37 15.16 11.56
C PRO A 634 29.48 15.52 10.58
N GLN A 635 30.54 14.72 10.50
CA GLN A 635 31.67 14.90 9.58
C GLN A 635 31.25 14.94 8.11
N LEU A 636 30.20 14.19 7.73
CA LEU A 636 29.70 14.15 6.35
C LEU A 636 29.05 15.48 5.94
N LEU A 637 28.63 16.31 6.90
CA LEU A 637 27.93 17.56 6.65
C LEU A 637 28.84 18.80 6.74
N VAL A 638 30.09 18.64 7.20
CA VAL A 638 31.09 19.71 7.29
C VAL A 638 31.26 20.45 5.95
N PRO A 639 31.37 19.78 4.79
CA PRO A 639 31.52 20.47 3.49
C PRO A 639 30.31 21.31 3.08
N HIS A 640 29.14 21.11 3.71
CA HIS A 640 27.86 21.69 3.31
C HIS A 640 27.35 22.77 4.27
N GLN A 641 28.14 23.15 5.29
CA GLN A 641 27.73 24.12 6.32
C GLN A 641 27.22 25.47 5.77
N GLN A 642 27.77 25.94 4.64
CA GLN A 642 27.33 27.18 3.98
C GLN A 642 25.91 27.07 3.42
N VAL A 643 25.52 25.90 2.89
CA VAL A 643 24.18 25.68 2.34
C VAL A 643 23.15 25.66 3.45
N PHE A 644 23.46 25.00 4.58
CA PHE A 644 22.62 25.05 5.77
C PHE A 644 22.47 26.49 6.29
N ALA A 645 23.54 27.28 6.30
CA ALA A 645 23.45 28.70 6.68
C ALA A 645 22.48 29.51 5.81
N GLN A 646 22.32 29.18 4.53
CA GLN A 646 21.33 29.83 3.64
C GLN A 646 19.89 29.49 4.05
N ILE A 647 19.63 28.27 4.53
CA ILE A 647 18.29 27.87 5.00
C ILE A 647 17.89 28.64 6.28
N LEU A 648 18.85 29.07 7.11
CA LEU A 648 18.56 29.91 8.28
C LEU A 648 17.90 31.25 7.92
N GLU A 649 18.05 31.74 6.69
CA GLU A 649 17.41 32.98 6.25
C GLU A 649 15.89 32.84 6.09
N ARG A 650 15.35 31.63 5.91
CA ARG A 650 13.90 31.41 5.79
C ARG A 650 13.19 31.80 7.09
N GLU A 651 12.09 32.54 6.99
CA GLU A 651 11.23 32.95 8.11
C GLU A 651 10.32 31.80 8.57
N ASP A 652 10.94 30.70 8.96
CA ASP A 652 10.27 29.47 9.36
C ASP A 652 10.96 28.90 10.61
N PHE A 653 10.21 28.83 11.71
CA PHE A 653 10.75 28.42 13.01
C PHE A 653 11.29 26.99 12.99
N PHE A 654 10.59 26.06 12.33
CA PHE A 654 11.00 24.66 12.23
C PHE A 654 12.33 24.54 11.47
N CYS A 655 12.45 25.22 10.33
CA CYS A 655 13.66 25.22 9.51
C CYS A 655 14.85 25.79 10.30
N ARG A 656 14.68 26.96 10.92
CA ARG A 656 15.75 27.59 11.71
C ARG A 656 16.18 26.73 12.88
N GLN A 657 15.24 26.20 13.66
CA GLN A 657 15.56 25.38 14.84
C GLN A 657 16.21 24.04 14.47
N THR A 658 15.79 23.42 13.37
CA THR A 658 16.40 22.17 12.89
C THR A 658 17.82 22.42 12.40
N VAL A 659 18.02 23.45 11.57
CA VAL A 659 19.33 23.80 11.01
C VAL A 659 20.31 24.27 12.08
N LEU A 660 19.87 25.04 13.09
CA LEU A 660 20.72 25.41 14.22
C LEU A 660 21.26 24.17 14.95
N ARG A 661 20.44 23.13 15.10
CA ARG A 661 20.85 21.87 15.74
C ARG A 661 21.80 21.07 14.86
N ILE A 662 21.56 21.03 13.55
CA ILE A 662 22.49 20.44 12.57
C ILE A 662 23.85 21.14 12.68
N LEU A 663 23.90 22.46 12.57
CA LEU A 663 25.14 23.24 12.60
C LEU A 663 25.88 23.13 13.93
N ARG A 664 25.17 23.03 15.06
CA ARG A 664 25.80 22.77 16.37
C ARG A 664 26.50 21.41 16.42
N ARG A 665 25.90 20.37 15.83
CA ARG A 665 26.56 19.05 15.72
C ARG A 665 27.75 19.07 14.76
N VAL A 666 27.65 19.84 13.68
CA VAL A 666 28.77 20.07 12.77
C VAL A 666 29.92 20.78 13.50
N ASP A 667 29.63 21.82 14.30
CA ASP A 667 30.63 22.56 15.09
C ASP A 667 31.37 21.67 16.10
N GLU A 668 30.65 20.71 16.72
CA GLU A 668 31.24 19.70 17.62
C GLU A 668 32.27 18.81 16.89
N ALA A 669 32.10 18.58 15.58
CA ALA A 669 33.00 17.76 14.77
C ALA A 669 34.13 18.58 14.11
N SER A 670 33.82 19.78 13.63
CA SER A 670 34.76 20.71 13.01
C SER A 670 34.28 22.16 13.20
N PRO A 671 35.14 23.10 13.62
CA PRO A 671 34.74 24.49 13.83
C PRO A 671 34.02 25.10 12.62
N LEU A 672 32.91 25.78 12.89
CA LEU A 672 32.16 26.47 11.84
C LEU A 672 32.97 27.59 11.18
N GLU A 673 32.80 27.74 9.87
CA GLU A 673 33.33 28.87 9.13
C GLU A 673 32.81 30.20 9.68
N ALA A 674 33.62 31.25 9.62
CA ALA A 674 33.32 32.53 10.27
C ALA A 674 31.97 33.13 9.81
N SER A 675 31.61 33.01 8.52
CA SER A 675 30.31 33.48 8.02
C SER A 675 29.15 32.65 8.57
N VAL A 676 29.29 31.32 8.62
CA VAL A 676 28.27 30.41 9.17
C VAL A 676 28.06 30.65 10.66
N ASN A 677 29.14 30.75 11.42
CA ASN A 677 29.09 31.07 12.85
C ASN A 677 28.42 32.44 13.09
N SER A 678 28.70 33.44 12.23
CA SER A 678 28.03 34.74 12.32
C SER A 678 26.51 34.64 12.11
N SER A 679 26.05 33.80 11.17
CA SER A 679 24.63 33.54 10.95
C SER A 679 23.98 32.82 12.13
N VAL A 680 24.63 31.79 12.69
CA VAL A 680 24.17 31.07 13.89
C VAL A 680 24.02 32.05 15.07
N GLN A 681 25.05 32.84 15.35
CA GLN A 681 25.02 33.85 16.43
C GLN A 681 23.94 34.91 16.20
N ARG A 682 23.69 35.32 14.95
CA ARG A 682 22.66 36.29 14.63
C ARG A 682 21.26 35.73 14.94
N ILE A 683 20.97 34.48 14.57
CA ILE A 683 19.68 33.86 14.89
C ILE A 683 19.53 33.65 16.40
N ASP A 684 20.56 33.17 17.09
CA ASP A 684 20.53 33.01 18.56
C ASP A 684 20.30 34.37 19.26
N ARG A 685 20.90 35.46 18.77
CA ARG A 685 20.62 36.83 19.26
C ARG A 685 19.21 37.31 18.92
N ASN A 686 18.66 36.92 17.77
CA ASN A 686 17.31 37.31 17.37
C ASN A 686 16.25 36.70 18.28
N TYR A 687 16.45 35.49 18.79
CA TYR A 687 15.53 34.85 19.73
C TYR A 687 15.79 35.23 21.20
N SER A 688 17.00 35.66 21.56
CA SER A 688 17.38 35.96 22.95
C SER A 688 16.63 37.16 23.55
N ASP A 689 16.23 36.99 24.81
CA ASP A 689 15.71 37.99 25.75
C ASP A 689 16.66 39.15 26.12
N ALA A 690 17.92 39.13 25.66
CA ALA A 690 18.94 40.11 26.04
C ALA A 690 18.62 41.58 25.67
N ILE A 691 17.70 41.81 24.71
CA ILE A 691 17.23 43.15 24.30
C ILE A 691 15.70 43.10 24.14
N TYR A 692 14.96 43.48 25.19
CA TYR A 692 13.49 43.39 25.26
C TYR A 692 12.81 44.75 24.97
N TYR A 693 12.04 44.83 23.89
CA TYR A 693 11.20 46.00 23.55
C TYR A 693 9.97 45.59 22.72
N SER A 694 9.00 44.90 23.31
CA SER A 694 7.82 44.45 22.56
C SER A 694 6.49 44.77 23.24
N SER A 695 5.65 45.50 22.51
CA SER A 695 4.20 45.64 22.70
C SER A 695 3.43 44.73 21.72
N TYR A 696 4.04 43.63 21.29
CA TYR A 696 3.45 42.73 20.30
C TYR A 696 2.26 41.96 20.91
N ILE A 697 1.12 42.06 20.24
CA ILE A 697 -0.14 41.44 20.66
C ILE A 697 -0.57 40.54 19.52
N LEU A 698 -0.74 39.24 19.82
CA LEU A 698 -1.38 38.31 18.91
C LEU A 698 -2.91 38.50 18.95
N PRO A 699 -3.61 38.16 17.85
CA PRO A 699 -5.06 38.04 17.86
C PRO A 699 -5.52 37.11 18.98
N SER A 700 -6.67 37.39 19.58
CA SER A 700 -7.21 36.62 20.71
C SER A 700 -8.45 35.80 20.37
N CYS A 701 -9.03 36.00 19.18
CA CYS A 701 -10.35 35.46 18.84
C CYS A 701 -10.35 34.86 17.44
N SER A 702 -10.25 33.53 17.36
CA SER A 702 -10.61 32.80 16.15
C SER A 702 -12.11 32.53 16.10
N THR A 703 -12.69 32.38 14.91
CA THR A 703 -14.10 32.03 14.76
C THR A 703 -14.39 30.62 15.29
N PRO A 704 -15.58 30.37 15.87
CA PRO A 704 -15.98 29.02 16.29
C PRO A 704 -16.00 28.02 15.13
N GLU A 705 -16.38 28.49 13.94
CA GLU A 705 -16.44 27.70 12.72
C GLU A 705 -15.05 27.22 12.29
N PHE A 706 -14.07 28.13 12.22
CA PHE A 706 -12.69 27.77 11.91
C PHE A 706 -12.09 26.81 12.96
N LYS A 707 -12.35 27.03 14.25
CA LYS A 707 -11.91 26.11 15.33
C LYS A 707 -12.43 24.70 15.13
N HIS A 708 -13.72 24.57 14.79
CA HIS A 708 -14.34 23.27 14.54
C HIS A 708 -13.74 22.61 13.29
N PHE A 709 -13.59 23.37 12.21
CA PHE A 709 -12.98 22.90 10.96
C PHE A 709 -11.54 22.44 11.17
N LEU A 710 -10.72 23.24 11.85
CA LEU A 710 -9.33 22.92 12.19
C LEU A 710 -9.24 21.61 12.96
N LYS A 711 -10.03 21.46 14.04
CA LYS A 711 -10.02 20.25 14.88
C LYS A 711 -10.43 19.00 14.11
N ARG A 712 -11.34 19.11 13.14
CA ARG A 712 -11.85 17.97 12.34
C ARG A 712 -10.87 17.54 11.25
N ASN A 713 -10.11 18.47 10.69
CA ASN A 713 -9.29 18.25 9.49
C ASN A 713 -7.77 18.28 9.77
N THR A 714 -7.36 18.24 11.04
CA THR A 714 -5.97 18.11 11.48
C THR A 714 -5.78 16.87 12.35
N LEU A 715 -4.54 16.43 12.51
CA LEU A 715 -4.21 15.29 13.37
C LEU A 715 -4.58 15.58 14.85
N SER A 716 -4.99 14.55 15.58
CA SER A 716 -5.52 14.68 16.95
C SER A 716 -4.56 15.35 17.94
N ASP A 717 -3.25 15.16 17.75
CA ASP A 717 -2.22 15.76 18.61
C ASP A 717 -1.86 17.20 18.21
N PHE A 718 -2.23 17.67 17.00
CA PHE A 718 -1.94 19.03 16.54
C PHE A 718 -2.53 20.10 17.47
N SER A 719 -3.80 19.95 17.86
CA SER A 719 -4.45 20.89 18.77
C SER A 719 -3.76 20.94 20.13
N LYS A 720 -3.34 19.79 20.68
CA LYS A 720 -2.62 19.70 21.95
C LYS A 720 -1.24 20.36 21.87
N GLN A 721 -0.55 20.22 20.74
CA GLN A 721 0.73 20.86 20.49
C GLN A 721 0.59 22.39 20.45
N VAL A 722 -0.41 22.92 19.73
CA VAL A 722 -0.68 24.37 19.67
C VAL A 722 -1.00 24.92 21.07
N GLU A 723 -1.86 24.25 21.83
CA GLU A 723 -2.17 24.65 23.22
C GLU A 723 -0.93 24.66 24.12
N LEU A 724 -0.02 23.70 23.96
CA LEU A 724 1.24 23.68 24.70
C LEU A 724 2.17 24.82 24.28
N MET A 725 2.26 25.12 22.98
CA MET A 725 3.02 26.26 22.50
C MET A 725 2.49 27.56 23.11
N GLU A 726 1.18 27.79 23.11
CA GLU A 726 0.58 28.99 23.72
C GLU A 726 0.97 29.14 25.20
N LYS A 727 1.00 28.03 25.96
CA LYS A 727 1.46 28.01 27.36
C LYS A 727 2.95 28.36 27.48
N ILE A 728 3.82 27.80 26.64
CA ILE A 728 5.27 28.10 26.64
C ILE A 728 5.52 29.58 26.29
N LEU A 729 4.77 30.09 25.31
CA LEU A 729 4.81 31.47 24.85
C LEU A 729 4.20 32.45 25.86
N GLN A 730 3.43 31.96 26.84
CA GLN A 730 2.66 32.76 27.81
C GLN A 730 1.64 33.69 27.15
N VAL A 731 1.02 33.23 26.05
CA VAL A 731 -0.03 33.97 25.33
C VAL A 731 -1.41 33.41 25.68
N PRO A 732 -2.50 34.19 25.48
CA PRO A 732 -3.85 33.70 25.75
C PRO A 732 -4.18 32.43 24.93
N PRO A 733 -4.92 31.46 25.51
CA PRO A 733 -5.35 30.28 24.78
C PRO A 733 -6.17 30.61 23.52
N GLY A 734 -5.84 29.99 22.40
CA GLY A 734 -6.43 30.22 21.08
C GLY A 734 -5.81 31.36 20.27
N SER A 735 -4.80 32.06 20.79
CA SER A 735 -4.11 33.14 20.06
C SER A 735 -3.36 32.67 18.82
N LEU A 736 -2.71 31.49 18.86
CA LEU A 736 -2.03 30.95 17.68
C LEU A 736 -3.05 30.49 16.64
N VAL A 737 -4.15 29.89 17.07
CA VAL A 737 -5.25 29.48 16.17
C VAL A 737 -5.86 30.71 15.47
N ALA A 738 -6.07 31.81 16.20
CA ALA A 738 -6.57 33.06 15.64
C ALA A 738 -5.59 33.69 14.63
N ALA A 739 -4.30 33.65 14.92
CA ALA A 739 -3.27 34.13 14.01
C ALA A 739 -3.18 33.29 12.73
N ILE A 740 -3.39 31.97 12.81
CA ILE A 740 -3.48 31.09 11.63
C ILE A 740 -4.66 31.53 10.77
N GLU A 741 -5.85 31.65 11.35
CA GLU A 741 -7.07 32.05 10.63
C GLU A 741 -6.90 33.39 9.90
N GLU A 742 -6.38 34.42 10.59
CA GLU A 742 -6.16 35.74 9.98
C GLU A 742 -5.18 35.68 8.80
N ARG A 743 -4.10 34.88 8.91
CA ARG A 743 -3.13 34.73 7.81
C ARG A 743 -3.72 33.98 6.62
N LEU A 744 -4.52 32.94 6.86
CA LEU A 744 -5.21 32.22 5.78
C LEU A 744 -6.21 33.13 5.06
N ILE A 745 -7.03 33.87 5.80
CA ILE A 745 -7.99 34.84 5.22
C ILE A 745 -7.25 35.91 4.40
N ALA A 746 -6.12 36.41 4.89
CA ALA A 746 -5.29 37.37 4.15
C ALA A 746 -4.75 36.80 2.82
N GLN A 747 -4.58 35.48 2.72
CA GLN A 747 -4.19 34.75 1.51
C GLN A 747 -5.37 34.38 0.61
N LYS A 748 -6.59 34.90 0.90
CA LYS A 748 -7.85 34.58 0.21
C LYS A 748 -8.27 33.12 0.34
N TRP A 749 -7.92 32.47 1.45
CA TRP A 749 -8.42 31.15 1.79
C TRP A 749 -9.89 31.22 2.27
N SER A 750 -10.68 30.18 1.97
CA SER A 750 -12.05 30.03 2.43
C SER A 750 -12.31 28.59 2.92
N ILE A 751 -13.22 28.44 3.90
CA ILE A 751 -13.61 27.12 4.43
C ILE A 751 -14.33 26.28 3.36
N ASP A 752 -15.11 26.92 2.49
CA ASP A 752 -15.91 26.24 1.49
C ASP A 752 -15.00 25.59 0.43
N ASP A 753 -14.02 26.33 -0.11
CA ASP A 753 -13.06 25.80 -1.10
C ASP A 753 -12.21 24.66 -0.50
N GLU A 754 -11.86 24.75 0.79
CA GLU A 754 -11.01 23.75 1.44
C GLU A 754 -11.77 22.46 1.77
N ARG A 755 -13.09 22.55 1.99
CA ARG A 755 -13.92 21.37 2.28
C ARG A 755 -13.92 20.39 1.12
N ASP A 756 -13.96 20.90 -0.12
CA ASP A 756 -13.88 20.08 -1.32
C ASP A 756 -12.50 19.43 -1.46
N ARG A 757 -11.41 20.18 -1.22
CA ARG A 757 -10.04 19.65 -1.27
C ARG A 757 -9.78 18.55 -0.24
N VAL A 758 -10.19 18.76 1.01
CA VAL A 758 -9.98 17.75 2.08
C VAL A 758 -10.74 16.46 1.76
N LYS A 759 -11.92 16.55 1.14
CA LYS A 759 -12.67 15.37 0.71
C LYS A 759 -11.89 14.56 -0.36
N ASP A 760 -11.25 15.25 -1.29
CA ASP A 760 -10.40 14.64 -2.32
C ASP A 760 -9.14 13.99 -1.70
N ASP A 761 -8.52 14.63 -0.70
CA ASP A 761 -7.34 14.10 0.01
C ASP A 761 -7.59 12.72 0.65
N TRP A 762 -8.80 12.48 1.18
CA TRP A 762 -9.14 11.20 1.80
C TRP A 762 -9.56 10.12 0.78
N TYR A 763 -9.79 10.49 -0.47
CA TYR A 763 -10.18 9.55 -1.51
C TYR A 763 -9.04 8.56 -1.81
N GLY A 764 -9.31 7.27 -1.63
CA GLY A 764 -8.30 6.20 -1.81
C GLY A 764 -7.47 5.87 -0.55
N HIS A 765 -7.64 6.61 0.55
CA HIS A 765 -6.96 6.35 1.83
C HIS A 765 -7.90 5.83 2.93
N VAL A 766 -9.18 5.68 2.61
CA VAL A 766 -10.23 5.17 3.51
C VAL A 766 -10.81 3.89 2.92
N HIS A 767 -10.94 2.84 3.73
CA HIS A 767 -11.63 1.61 3.31
C HIS A 767 -13.08 1.93 2.87
N PRO A 768 -13.68 1.24 1.88
CA PRO A 768 -15.03 1.54 1.41
C PRO A 768 -16.14 1.53 2.48
N GLN A 769 -15.93 0.85 3.61
CA GLN A 769 -16.86 0.85 4.75
C GLN A 769 -16.62 2.01 5.75
N GLY A 770 -15.68 2.90 5.47
CA GLY A 770 -15.29 4.05 6.30
C GLY A 770 -14.19 3.76 7.33
N TRP A 771 -13.90 2.49 7.59
CA TRP A 771 -12.83 2.02 8.47
C TRP A 771 -12.32 0.66 7.99
N PRO A 772 -11.02 0.33 8.16
CA PRO A 772 -9.95 1.18 8.68
C PRO A 772 -9.47 2.28 7.70
N VAL A 773 -8.59 3.15 8.19
CA VAL A 773 -8.10 4.34 7.48
C VAL A 773 -6.58 4.39 7.50
N VAL A 774 -5.97 4.68 6.36
CA VAL A 774 -4.54 4.99 6.24
C VAL A 774 -4.31 6.42 6.73
N TRP A 775 -3.37 6.59 7.66
CA TRP A 775 -3.09 7.90 8.23
C TRP A 775 -2.33 8.77 7.23
N ILE A 776 -2.93 9.91 6.89
CA ILE A 776 -2.35 10.90 5.99
C ILE A 776 -2.24 12.27 6.68
N THR A 777 -1.33 13.09 6.17
CA THR A 777 -1.39 14.54 6.33
C THR A 777 -2.08 15.13 5.10
N THR A 778 -3.24 15.75 5.29
CA THR A 778 -3.99 16.48 4.24
C THR A 778 -3.23 17.73 3.78
N GLU A 779 -3.54 18.27 2.61
CA GLU A 779 -3.01 19.55 2.16
C GLU A 779 -3.33 20.68 3.15
N PHE A 780 -4.54 20.66 3.73
CA PHE A 780 -4.95 21.59 4.78
C PHE A 780 -4.05 21.51 6.03
N GLN A 781 -3.75 20.30 6.52
CA GLN A 781 -2.83 20.12 7.65
C GLN A 781 -1.47 20.76 7.35
N GLU A 782 -0.97 20.61 6.12
CA GLU A 782 0.32 21.16 5.74
C GLU A 782 0.32 22.68 5.64
N LEU A 783 -0.74 23.25 5.06
CA LEU A 783 -0.94 24.68 4.97
C LEU A 783 -0.99 25.35 6.36
N VAL A 784 -1.75 24.77 7.28
CA VAL A 784 -1.86 25.24 8.67
C VAL A 784 -0.52 25.10 9.40
N THR A 785 0.18 23.99 9.21
CA THR A 785 1.48 23.72 9.86
C THR A 785 2.56 24.70 9.38
N GLU A 786 2.63 24.98 8.08
CA GLU A 786 3.56 25.96 7.51
C GLU A 786 3.23 27.38 7.98
N THR A 787 1.93 27.72 8.05
CA THR A 787 1.47 29.01 8.59
C THR A 787 1.87 29.16 10.06
N LEU A 788 1.71 28.10 10.86
CA LEU A 788 2.12 28.07 12.27
C LEU A 788 3.62 28.31 12.43
N TRP A 789 4.49 27.71 11.60
CA TRP A 789 5.93 27.92 11.68
C TRP A 789 6.36 29.35 11.39
N GLY A 790 5.74 30.01 10.42
CA GLY A 790 5.96 31.43 10.17
C GLY A 790 5.43 32.34 11.28
N ILE A 791 4.35 31.94 11.96
CA ILE A 791 3.84 32.67 13.15
C ILE A 791 4.79 32.51 14.32
N LEU A 792 5.22 31.28 14.63
CA LEU A 792 6.14 31.00 15.73
C LEU A 792 7.47 31.72 15.56
N ASP A 793 7.99 31.84 14.34
CA ASP A 793 9.24 32.57 14.09
C ASP A 793 9.08 34.06 14.41
N GLU A 794 8.01 34.68 13.90
CA GLU A 794 7.67 36.08 14.19
C GLU A 794 7.51 36.31 15.70
N VAL A 795 6.78 35.43 16.37
CA VAL A 795 6.53 35.48 17.82
C VAL A 795 7.85 35.32 18.60
N ALA A 796 8.69 34.36 18.22
CA ALA A 796 10.00 34.12 18.84
C ALA A 796 10.93 35.35 18.74
N ILE A 797 10.93 36.02 17.59
CA ILE A 797 11.73 37.24 17.37
C ILE A 797 11.17 38.42 18.15
N LYS A 798 9.83 38.59 18.18
CA LYS A 798 9.19 39.77 18.77
C LYS A 798 9.07 39.68 20.29
N LEU A 799 8.66 38.53 20.83
CA LEU A 799 8.51 38.36 22.28
C LEU A 799 9.84 38.19 23.01
N LYS A 800 10.91 37.76 22.30
CA LYS A 800 12.25 37.50 22.84
C LYS A 800 12.23 36.49 23.98
N MET A 801 12.56 35.24 23.66
CA MET A 801 12.35 34.10 24.53
C MET A 801 13.61 33.70 25.28
N SER A 802 13.42 33.13 26.47
CA SER A 802 14.51 32.45 27.17
C SER A 802 14.96 31.21 26.38
N LYS A 803 16.22 30.80 26.60
CA LYS A 803 16.78 29.57 26.00
C LYS A 803 15.95 28.32 26.34
N GLU A 804 15.40 28.27 27.55
CA GLU A 804 14.54 27.17 28.00
C GLU A 804 13.22 27.12 27.23
N GLN A 805 12.56 28.26 27.03
CA GLN A 805 11.33 28.33 26.20
C GLN A 805 11.59 27.87 24.76
N ILE A 806 12.70 28.31 24.13
CA ILE A 806 13.07 27.85 22.78
C ILE A 806 13.31 26.33 22.74
N ASN A 807 13.94 25.78 23.77
CA ASN A 807 14.15 24.33 23.87
C ASN A 807 12.82 23.57 24.04
N TRP A 808 11.90 24.08 24.86
CA TRP A 808 10.58 23.47 25.03
C TRP A 808 9.75 23.55 23.74
N LEU A 809 9.76 24.68 23.04
CA LEU A 809 9.10 24.80 21.73
C LEU A 809 9.68 23.80 20.73
N TRP A 810 11.00 23.63 20.70
CA TRP A 810 11.63 22.61 19.88
C TRP A 810 11.15 21.20 20.22
N GLN A 811 11.12 20.83 21.50
CA GLN A 811 10.67 19.51 21.93
C GLN A 811 9.21 19.24 21.51
N THR A 812 8.36 20.25 21.41
CA THR A 812 6.99 20.11 20.89
C THR A 812 6.94 19.81 19.38
N ILE A 813 7.92 20.29 18.59
CA ILE A 813 7.93 20.19 17.11
C ILE A 813 9.02 19.28 16.56
N GLN A 814 9.76 18.62 17.46
CA GLN A 814 10.92 17.85 17.11
C GLN A 814 10.51 16.70 16.18
N PRO A 815 11.16 16.52 15.02
CA PRO A 815 10.62 15.64 13.99
C PRO A 815 10.91 14.15 14.24
N ALA A 816 12.03 13.81 14.89
CA ALA A 816 12.44 12.43 15.07
C ALA A 816 13.40 12.23 16.26
N ASP A 817 13.52 10.99 16.71
CA ASP A 817 14.66 10.48 17.46
C ASP A 817 15.69 9.90 16.48
N PRO A 818 16.86 10.53 16.30
CA PRO A 818 17.91 9.99 15.43
C PRO A 818 18.25 8.53 15.75
N GLU A 819 18.30 8.14 17.02
CA GLU A 819 18.63 6.75 17.40
C GLU A 819 17.58 5.74 16.90
N TYR A 820 16.31 6.14 16.91
CA TYR A 820 15.20 5.33 16.40
C TYR A 820 15.26 5.18 14.88
N VAL A 821 15.61 6.25 14.15
CA VAL A 821 15.72 6.21 12.68
C VAL A 821 16.74 5.16 12.24
N PHE A 822 17.87 5.06 12.95
CA PHE A 822 18.91 4.08 12.67
C PHE A 822 18.58 2.68 13.15
N ARG A 823 18.27 2.55 14.45
CA ARG A 823 18.09 1.23 15.06
C ARG A 823 16.71 0.67 14.76
N GLY A 824 15.64 1.45 14.89
CA GLY A 824 14.26 0.98 14.83
C GLY A 824 13.92 -0.04 15.93
N LEU A 825 12.74 -0.64 15.84
CA LEU A 825 12.26 -1.66 16.79
C LEU A 825 12.88 -3.03 16.53
N MET A 826 13.09 -3.80 17.59
CA MET A 826 13.63 -5.16 17.52
C MET A 826 12.52 -6.20 17.32
N PRO A 827 12.85 -7.44 16.91
CA PRO A 827 11.91 -8.56 16.96
C PRO A 827 11.36 -8.78 18.37
N ARG A 828 10.14 -9.33 18.46
CA ARG A 828 9.54 -9.76 19.73
C ARG A 828 10.50 -10.70 20.49
N PRO A 829 10.79 -10.45 21.78
CA PRO A 829 11.56 -11.36 22.61
C PRO A 829 10.92 -12.75 22.72
N LEU A 830 11.74 -13.81 22.72
CA LEU A 830 11.28 -15.20 22.78
C LEU A 830 10.51 -15.54 24.06
N ASP A 831 10.78 -14.83 25.16
CA ASP A 831 10.13 -15.03 26.45
C ASP A 831 8.72 -14.44 26.55
N ILE A 832 8.29 -13.66 25.55
CA ILE A 832 6.93 -13.14 25.45
C ILE A 832 6.18 -14.01 24.44
N GLU A 833 5.30 -14.91 24.89
CA GLU A 833 4.54 -15.77 23.98
C GLU A 833 3.55 -14.98 23.10
N PRO A 834 3.34 -15.39 21.83
CA PRO A 834 2.33 -14.78 20.96
C PRO A 834 0.91 -15.06 21.49
N LEU A 835 -0.01 -14.13 21.24
CA LEU A 835 -1.41 -14.29 21.68
C LEU A 835 -2.12 -15.35 20.84
N ASN A 836 -2.59 -16.42 21.49
CA ASN A 836 -3.33 -17.51 20.85
C ASN A 836 -4.51 -17.95 21.74
N VAL A 837 -5.70 -17.42 21.43
CA VAL A 837 -6.96 -17.65 22.13
C VAL A 837 -7.78 -18.68 21.34
N HIS A 838 -8.15 -19.78 22.01
CA HIS A 838 -9.01 -20.83 21.46
C HIS A 838 -10.45 -20.76 21.95
N ASP A 839 -10.66 -20.23 23.16
CA ASP A 839 -11.97 -20.06 23.79
C ASP A 839 -12.02 -18.68 24.46
N LYS A 840 -12.90 -17.81 23.95
CA LYS A 840 -13.09 -16.44 24.45
C LYS A 840 -13.50 -16.41 25.92
N GLU A 841 -14.43 -17.27 26.33
CA GLU A 841 -14.98 -17.24 27.70
C GLU A 841 -13.97 -17.81 28.70
N ALA A 842 -13.23 -18.86 28.32
CA ALA A 842 -12.13 -19.36 29.13
C ALA A 842 -11.03 -18.30 29.30
N TRP A 843 -10.64 -17.65 28.19
CA TRP A 843 -9.65 -16.57 28.21
C TRP A 843 -10.11 -15.37 29.05
N PHE A 844 -11.38 -14.95 28.99
CA PHE A 844 -11.84 -13.91 29.91
C PHE A 844 -11.89 -14.38 31.37
N SER A 845 -12.29 -15.63 31.63
CA SER A 845 -12.39 -16.18 32.99
C SER A 845 -11.03 -16.31 33.70
N GLU A 846 -9.93 -16.42 32.96
CA GLU A 846 -8.57 -16.39 33.52
C GLU A 846 -8.28 -15.08 34.27
N LEU A 847 -8.83 -13.94 33.81
CA LEU A 847 -8.66 -12.65 34.49
C LEU A 847 -9.28 -12.66 35.90
N ASP A 848 -10.40 -13.36 36.06
CA ASP A 848 -11.13 -13.47 37.33
C ASP A 848 -10.43 -14.43 38.32
N ALA A 849 -9.56 -15.32 37.82
CA ALA A 849 -8.81 -16.26 38.64
C ALA A 849 -7.59 -15.64 39.33
N PHE A 850 -7.13 -14.47 38.89
CA PHE A 850 -5.98 -13.80 39.49
C PHE A 850 -6.30 -13.27 40.89
N LYS A 851 -5.34 -13.41 41.81
CA LYS A 851 -5.43 -12.78 43.12
C LYS A 851 -5.11 -11.30 42.96
N SER A 852 -5.87 -10.44 43.64
CA SER A 852 -5.59 -9.00 43.69
C SER A 852 -4.21 -8.67 44.26
N LEU A 853 -3.67 -9.56 45.11
CA LEU A 853 -2.34 -9.44 45.71
C LEU A 853 -1.60 -10.78 45.68
N GLU A 854 -0.39 -10.77 45.14
CA GLU A 854 0.53 -11.90 45.08
C GLU A 854 1.86 -11.53 45.76
N ILE A 855 2.50 -12.51 46.40
CA ILE A 855 3.85 -12.35 46.95
C ILE A 855 4.81 -12.99 45.95
N GLY A 856 5.71 -12.19 45.38
CA GLY A 856 6.69 -12.66 44.40
C GLY A 856 7.68 -13.65 45.01
N ASP A 857 8.06 -14.67 44.25
CA ASP A 857 9.07 -15.64 44.69
C ASP A 857 10.48 -15.04 44.53
N THR A 858 11.22 -14.94 45.63
CA THR A 858 12.58 -14.40 45.66
C THR A 858 13.65 -15.50 45.52
N ARG A 859 13.28 -16.77 45.36
CA ARG A 859 14.21 -17.93 45.40
C ARG A 859 14.55 -18.55 44.05
N ILE A 860 14.18 -17.94 42.93
CA ILE A 860 14.40 -18.52 41.59
C ILE A 860 15.91 -18.54 41.28
N GLN A 861 16.50 -19.74 41.19
CA GLN A 861 17.89 -19.97 40.78
C GLN A 861 17.93 -20.42 39.31
N GLY A 862 18.47 -19.58 38.42
CA GLY A 862 18.65 -19.80 36.99
C GLY A 862 18.86 -18.46 36.25
N ASP A 863 19.34 -18.46 35.00
CA ASP A 863 19.64 -17.23 34.22
C ASP A 863 18.40 -16.30 34.05
N ASP A 864 17.18 -16.86 33.95
CA ASP A 864 15.93 -16.07 33.91
C ASP A 864 15.48 -15.53 35.28
N GLY A 865 15.94 -16.15 36.37
CA GLY A 865 15.69 -15.68 37.74
C GLY A 865 16.47 -14.40 38.09
N GLU A 866 17.45 -14.03 37.27
CA GLU A 866 18.31 -12.88 37.50
C GLU A 866 17.63 -11.54 37.18
N TRP A 867 16.58 -11.49 36.34
CA TRP A 867 16.04 -10.24 35.82
C TRP A 867 14.54 -10.06 36.10
N ILE A 868 14.19 -8.97 36.80
CA ILE A 868 12.80 -8.62 37.11
C ILE A 868 12.34 -7.49 36.19
N THR A 869 11.21 -7.69 35.52
CA THR A 869 10.52 -6.63 34.76
C THR A 869 9.88 -5.66 35.74
N ILE A 870 10.33 -4.40 35.72
CA ILE A 870 9.75 -3.33 36.56
C ILE A 870 8.88 -2.37 35.75
N PHE A 871 9.00 -2.37 34.43
CA PHE A 871 8.12 -1.63 33.54
C PHE A 871 7.81 -2.46 32.31
N GLU A 872 6.55 -2.49 31.89
CA GLU A 872 6.14 -3.03 30.61
C GLU A 872 4.90 -2.28 30.10
N LYS A 873 4.92 -1.81 28.86
CA LYS A 873 3.70 -1.46 28.12
C LYS A 873 3.72 -2.28 26.85
N ARG A 874 2.80 -3.23 26.72
CA ARG A 874 2.68 -4.04 25.50
C ARG A 874 1.24 -4.18 25.06
N ARG A 875 1.06 -4.24 23.74
CA ARG A 875 -0.16 -4.60 23.06
C ARG A 875 0.15 -5.82 22.20
N MET A 876 -0.63 -6.87 22.34
CA MET A 876 -0.56 -8.07 21.51
C MET A 876 -1.92 -8.30 20.87
N ALA A 877 -1.91 -8.77 19.64
CA ALA A 877 -3.14 -9.11 18.95
C ALA A 877 -2.99 -10.47 18.26
N GLN A 878 -4.09 -11.21 18.24
CA GLN A 878 -4.20 -12.45 17.49
C GLN A 878 -4.88 -12.14 16.17
N GLU A 879 -4.27 -12.61 15.09
CA GLU A 879 -4.76 -12.40 13.74
C GLU A 879 -5.35 -13.67 13.14
N GLU A 880 -6.36 -13.46 12.31
CA GLU A 880 -6.96 -14.40 11.39
C GLU A 880 -6.80 -13.88 9.95
N THR A 881 -7.21 -14.66 8.95
CA THR A 881 -7.06 -14.28 7.53
C THR A 881 -7.66 -12.90 7.19
N TYR A 882 -8.79 -12.54 7.81
CA TYR A 882 -9.52 -11.30 7.50
C TYR A 882 -9.93 -10.50 8.75
N ASN A 883 -9.37 -10.82 9.92
CA ASN A 883 -9.83 -10.26 11.18
C ASN A 883 -8.74 -10.31 12.25
N VAL A 884 -8.90 -9.50 13.28
CA VAL A 884 -8.04 -9.47 14.48
C VAL A 884 -8.96 -9.55 15.70
N PRO A 885 -9.47 -10.76 16.00
CA PRO A 885 -10.57 -10.91 16.94
C PRO A 885 -10.17 -10.67 18.40
N TYR A 886 -8.91 -10.86 18.77
CA TYR A 886 -8.48 -10.75 20.16
C TYR A 886 -7.32 -9.76 20.29
N ARG A 887 -7.43 -8.86 21.26
CA ARG A 887 -6.37 -7.92 21.64
C ARG A 887 -6.14 -7.96 23.14
N GLN A 888 -4.88 -7.94 23.55
CA GLN A 888 -4.46 -7.89 24.94
C GLN A 888 -3.51 -6.71 25.14
N GLU A 889 -3.81 -5.86 26.10
CA GLU A 889 -2.94 -4.78 26.55
C GLU A 889 -2.50 -5.07 27.98
N ILE A 890 -1.19 -4.99 28.22
CA ILE A 890 -0.60 -5.14 29.55
C ILE A 890 0.22 -3.88 29.85
N SER A 891 -0.06 -3.28 31.01
CA SER A 891 0.70 -2.18 31.58
C SER A 891 1.20 -2.57 32.97
N LEU A 892 2.51 -2.70 33.11
CA LEU A 892 3.23 -3.05 34.33
C LEU A 892 4.06 -1.86 34.78
N GLN A 893 3.94 -1.47 36.04
CA GLN A 893 4.72 -0.39 36.64
C GLN A 893 5.19 -0.77 38.05
N GLY A 894 6.49 -0.57 38.31
CA GLY A 894 7.14 -0.82 39.58
C GLY A 894 7.21 0.43 40.47
N PHE A 895 7.14 0.22 41.78
CA PHE A 895 7.16 1.28 42.80
C PHE A 895 7.87 0.80 44.06
N LEU A 896 8.55 1.69 44.78
CA LEU A 896 9.12 1.41 46.09
C LEU A 896 8.16 1.90 47.19
N ILE A 897 7.52 0.96 47.89
CA ILE A 897 6.49 1.26 48.89
C ILE A 897 6.99 1.05 50.33
N PRO A 898 6.39 1.71 51.35
CA PRO A 898 6.74 1.49 52.74
C PRO A 898 6.48 0.04 53.19
N GLN A 899 7.36 -0.51 54.04
CA GLN A 899 7.24 -1.88 54.57
C GLN A 899 5.97 -2.09 55.43
N GLN A 900 5.40 -1.02 55.97
CA GLN A 900 4.23 -1.05 56.86
C GLN A 900 2.90 -1.37 56.12
N VAL A 901 2.90 -1.30 54.78
CA VAL A 901 1.71 -1.55 53.93
C VAL A 901 1.51 -3.05 53.66
N TYR A 902 2.41 -3.90 54.17
CA TYR A 902 2.35 -5.36 54.03
C TYR A 902 1.08 -5.95 54.68
N GLY A 903 0.22 -6.62 53.90
CA GLY A 903 -0.89 -7.43 54.43
C GLY A 903 -2.28 -7.32 53.79
N GLY A 904 -2.51 -6.44 52.79
CA GLY A 904 -3.80 -6.43 52.05
C GLY A 904 -3.86 -5.45 50.87
N SER A 905 -4.48 -5.86 49.76
CA SER A 905 -4.55 -5.09 48.49
C SER A 905 -5.23 -3.73 48.64
N TYR A 906 -6.26 -3.62 49.48
CA TYR A 906 -7.00 -2.39 49.73
C TYR A 906 -6.12 -1.23 50.24
N ARG A 907 -5.01 -1.53 50.91
CA ARG A 907 -4.05 -0.51 51.36
C ARG A 907 -3.13 -0.03 50.26
N LEU A 908 -2.93 -0.82 49.20
CA LEU A 908 -2.13 -0.43 48.04
C LEU A 908 -2.91 0.52 47.14
N ASP A 909 -4.23 0.32 47.02
CA ASP A 909 -5.13 1.23 46.27
C ASP A 909 -5.21 2.64 46.90
N GLU A 910 -4.90 2.78 48.20
CA GLU A 910 -4.84 4.05 48.92
C GLU A 910 -3.51 4.81 48.73
N LEU A 911 -2.48 4.17 48.15
CA LEU A 911 -1.18 4.79 47.94
C LEU A 911 -1.16 5.68 46.69
N GLU A 912 -0.52 6.84 46.81
CA GLU A 912 -0.18 7.68 45.66
C GLU A 912 1.04 7.09 44.94
N LEU A 913 0.79 6.21 43.98
CA LEU A 913 1.79 5.63 43.09
C LEU A 913 2.05 6.60 41.93
N TRP A 914 3.33 6.93 41.71
CA TRP A 914 3.74 7.86 40.65
C TRP A 914 5.11 7.49 40.09
N THR A 915 5.38 7.93 38.87
CA THR A 915 6.64 7.76 38.12
C THR A 915 7.32 9.10 37.89
N GLU A 916 8.65 9.13 37.81
CA GLU A 916 9.37 10.36 37.50
C GLU A 916 9.17 10.73 36.02
N ARG A 917 8.50 11.85 35.73
CA ARG A 917 8.36 12.32 34.35
C ARG A 917 9.71 12.81 33.81
N ILE A 918 10.13 12.33 32.63
CA ILE A 918 11.37 12.79 31.99
C ILE A 918 11.21 14.22 31.46
N LEU A 919 10.07 14.54 30.84
CA LEU A 919 9.69 15.91 30.47
C LEU A 919 8.39 16.33 31.17
N PRO A 920 8.12 17.63 31.32
CA PRO A 920 6.96 18.10 32.09
C PRO A 920 5.60 17.82 31.43
N ASN A 921 5.54 17.64 30.11
CA ASN A 921 4.30 17.47 29.35
C ASN A 921 4.44 16.37 28.28
N SER A 922 3.42 15.52 28.12
CA SER A 922 3.41 14.39 27.16
C SER A 922 3.29 14.80 25.69
N SER A 923 2.82 16.01 25.39
CA SER A 923 2.82 16.54 24.01
C SER A 923 4.22 16.94 23.52
N MET A 924 5.24 16.87 24.39
CA MET A 924 6.64 17.10 24.04
C MET A 924 7.28 15.77 23.64
N SER A 925 8.13 15.80 22.63
CA SER A 925 8.89 14.63 22.19
C SER A 925 10.25 14.59 22.89
N VAL A 926 10.67 13.40 23.32
CA VAL A 926 11.97 13.13 23.93
C VAL A 926 12.72 12.05 23.15
N THR A 927 14.01 12.29 22.94
CA THR A 927 14.95 11.31 22.36
C THR A 927 15.71 10.57 23.43
N ILE A 928 16.28 9.41 23.08
CA ILE A 928 17.22 8.69 23.94
C ILE A 928 18.31 9.62 24.48
N LYS A 929 18.92 10.45 23.62
CA LYS A 929 20.03 11.32 24.04
C LYS A 929 19.58 12.42 25.00
N GLN A 930 18.39 12.98 24.79
CA GLN A 930 17.82 13.98 25.70
C GLN A 930 17.46 13.34 27.04
N THR A 931 16.86 12.15 27.06
CA THR A 931 16.58 11.40 28.30
C THR A 931 17.84 11.20 29.14
N GLN A 932 18.94 10.76 28.52
CA GLN A 932 20.24 10.63 29.21
C GLN A 932 20.69 11.95 29.84
N THR A 933 20.57 13.05 29.08
CA THR A 933 21.03 14.37 29.49
C THR A 933 20.19 14.93 30.64
N GLU A 934 18.87 14.86 30.53
CA GLU A 934 17.92 15.34 31.54
C GLU A 934 18.09 14.60 32.87
N LEU A 935 18.10 13.27 32.83
CA LEU A 935 18.19 12.46 34.06
C LEU A 935 19.58 12.55 34.71
N SER A 936 20.66 12.65 33.92
CA SER A 936 22.01 12.88 34.47
C SER A 936 22.18 14.29 35.04
N GLY A 937 21.45 15.28 34.53
CA GLY A 937 21.52 16.69 34.95
C GLY A 937 20.75 16.99 36.24
N ARG A 938 19.65 16.27 36.54
CA ARG A 938 18.74 16.56 37.66
C ARG A 938 19.40 16.49 39.05
N GLY A 939 19.20 17.50 39.89
CA GLY A 939 19.78 17.52 41.25
C GLY A 939 19.32 16.35 42.13
N HIS A 940 20.14 15.97 43.12
CA HIS A 940 19.78 14.94 44.10
C HIS A 940 18.62 15.45 44.97
N ARG A 941 17.44 14.83 44.86
CA ARG A 941 16.34 15.04 45.81
C ARG A 941 16.49 14.04 46.96
N VAL A 942 16.75 14.55 48.16
CA VAL A 942 16.71 13.72 49.38
C VAL A 942 15.24 13.42 49.70
N LEU A 943 14.83 12.16 49.54
CA LEU A 943 13.51 11.67 49.93
C LEU A 943 13.56 11.25 51.40
N GLU A 944 13.25 12.18 52.32
CA GLU A 944 13.48 12.00 53.77
C GLU A 944 12.39 11.19 54.51
N LYS A 945 11.24 10.88 53.91
CA LYS A 945 10.11 10.27 54.64
C LYS A 945 10.03 8.75 54.50
N SER A 946 10.03 8.04 55.63
CA SER A 946 9.84 6.58 55.72
C SER A 946 8.49 6.10 55.19
N ASP A 947 7.49 6.97 55.14
CA ASP A 947 6.10 6.60 54.89
C ASP A 947 5.63 6.94 53.45
N GLU A 948 6.44 7.60 52.64
CA GLU A 948 6.09 7.95 51.25
C GLU A 948 6.51 6.87 50.24
N CYS A 949 5.76 6.75 49.14
CA CYS A 949 6.16 5.92 48.00
C CYS A 949 7.26 6.63 47.20
N ILE A 950 8.23 5.85 46.71
CA ILE A 950 9.35 6.34 45.91
C ILE A 950 9.22 5.77 44.49
N PRO A 951 9.31 6.60 43.44
CA PRO A 951 9.32 6.11 42.06
C PRO A 951 10.62 5.37 41.78
N ILE A 952 10.55 4.19 41.19
CA ILE A 952 11.74 3.47 40.70
C ILE A 952 11.99 3.73 39.21
N ILE A 953 10.96 4.13 38.47
CA ILE A 953 11.00 4.36 37.02
C ILE A 953 10.87 5.85 36.72
N ALA A 954 11.67 6.31 35.76
CA ALA A 954 11.42 7.51 35.00
C ALA A 954 10.86 7.14 33.62
N GLU A 955 9.75 7.75 33.22
CA GLU A 955 9.08 7.45 31.95
C GLU A 955 8.63 8.71 31.20
N HIS A 956 8.42 8.52 29.90
CA HIS A 956 7.81 9.49 29.01
C HIS A 956 7.11 8.78 27.85
N GLU A 957 5.90 9.23 27.54
CA GLU A 957 5.15 8.77 26.37
C GLU A 957 5.18 9.88 25.32
N ASN A 958 5.80 9.58 24.18
CA ASN A 958 5.94 10.49 23.06
C ASN A 958 4.61 10.59 22.28
N PRO A 959 4.37 11.71 21.56
CA PRO A 959 3.23 11.84 20.65
C PRO A 959 3.25 10.78 19.55
N LEU A 960 2.07 10.37 19.05
CA LEU A 960 1.96 9.35 18.00
C LEU A 960 2.57 9.79 16.67
N THR A 961 2.65 11.10 16.43
CA THR A 961 3.21 11.72 15.21
C THR A 961 4.73 11.90 15.27
N PHE A 962 5.37 11.53 16.38
CA PHE A 962 6.82 11.61 16.53
C PHE A 962 7.50 10.36 15.96
N LEU A 963 8.45 10.55 15.03
CA LEU A 963 9.25 9.45 14.50
C LEU A 963 10.29 8.98 15.52
N GLY A 964 9.87 8.15 16.48
CA GLY A 964 10.68 7.70 17.60
C GLY A 964 10.07 6.53 18.39
N TYR A 965 10.67 6.21 19.54
CA TYR A 965 10.08 5.25 20.47
C TYR A 965 8.84 5.86 21.14
N LEU A 966 7.69 5.19 21.04
CA LEU A 966 6.43 5.67 21.62
C LEU A 966 6.53 5.84 23.15
N ASN A 967 7.15 4.88 23.84
CA ASN A 967 7.46 5.01 25.26
C ASN A 967 8.97 4.99 25.44
N VAL A 968 9.47 5.84 26.33
CA VAL A 968 10.88 5.87 26.75
C VAL A 968 10.91 5.73 28.26
N CYS A 969 11.64 4.76 28.80
CA CYS A 969 11.74 4.56 30.23
C CYS A 969 13.12 4.08 30.68
N THR A 970 13.47 4.39 31.93
CA THR A 970 14.69 3.94 32.61
C THR A 970 14.53 4.11 34.13
N LEU A 971 15.59 3.90 34.92
CA LEU A 971 15.55 4.15 36.37
C LEU A 971 15.50 5.66 36.67
N THR A 972 14.98 6.01 37.85
CA THR A 972 14.90 7.42 38.28
C THR A 972 16.27 8.09 38.41
N SER A 973 16.28 9.41 38.22
CA SER A 973 17.50 10.23 38.17
C SER A 973 18.34 10.12 39.45
N PHE A 974 17.70 10.01 40.61
CA PHE A 974 18.40 9.87 41.88
C PHE A 974 19.02 8.47 42.06
N ILE A 975 18.38 7.39 41.59
CA ILE A 975 18.96 6.04 41.60
C ILE A 975 20.19 6.01 40.68
N ILE A 976 20.09 6.60 39.49
CA ILE A 976 21.21 6.70 38.54
C ILE A 976 22.42 7.38 39.21
N LYS A 977 22.20 8.47 39.95
CA LYS A 977 23.27 9.20 40.63
C LYS A 977 23.83 8.48 41.85
N GLU A 978 22.97 7.98 42.72
CA GLU A 978 23.38 7.36 43.99
C GLU A 978 24.17 6.07 43.79
N PHE A 979 23.80 5.28 42.78
CA PHE A 979 24.48 4.04 42.43
C PHE A 979 25.57 4.21 41.34
N ASN A 980 25.85 5.46 40.93
CA ASN A 980 26.84 5.82 39.92
C ASN A 980 26.68 5.02 38.62
N LEU A 981 25.46 5.01 38.08
CA LEU A 981 25.12 4.31 36.85
C LEU A 981 25.49 5.14 35.62
N SER A 982 25.89 4.46 34.55
CA SER A 982 26.21 5.06 33.25
C SER A 982 25.26 4.55 32.17
N PHE A 983 24.99 5.37 31.16
CA PHE A 983 24.09 5.02 30.07
C PHE A 983 24.83 4.38 28.88
N GLU A 984 24.24 3.32 28.33
CA GLU A 984 24.49 2.83 26.98
C GLU A 984 23.16 2.76 26.23
N GLY A 985 22.85 3.77 25.43
CA GLY A 985 21.47 3.99 24.99
C GLY A 985 20.56 4.25 26.19
N LEU A 986 19.54 3.41 26.39
CA LEU A 986 18.69 3.44 27.60
C LEU A 986 19.02 2.32 28.60
N ASN A 987 20.00 1.46 28.28
CA ASN A 987 20.53 0.52 29.25
C ASN A 987 21.38 1.26 30.28
N LEU A 988 21.39 0.75 31.52
CA LEU A 988 22.21 1.28 32.59
C LEU A 988 23.27 0.27 32.99
N LEU A 989 24.51 0.74 33.08
CA LEU A 989 25.67 -0.05 33.45
C LEU A 989 26.25 0.40 34.79
N ARG A 990 26.71 -0.58 35.56
CA ARG A 990 27.51 -0.39 36.76
C ARG A 990 28.80 -1.19 36.61
N ASN A 991 29.96 -0.53 36.71
CA ASN A 991 31.27 -1.16 36.53
C ASN A 991 31.44 -1.93 35.21
N GLY A 992 30.75 -1.51 34.15
CA GLY A 992 30.78 -2.17 32.83
C GLY A 992 29.80 -3.32 32.64
N GLU A 993 29.03 -3.70 33.65
CA GLU A 993 27.96 -4.69 33.54
C GLU A 993 26.59 -4.02 33.42
N VAL A 994 25.72 -4.53 32.54
CA VAL A 994 24.33 -4.05 32.41
C VAL A 994 23.54 -4.48 33.65
N VAL A 995 22.99 -3.51 34.38
CA VAL A 995 22.14 -3.74 35.56
C VAL A 995 20.67 -3.42 35.31
N ALA A 996 20.37 -2.58 34.31
CA ALA A 996 19.02 -2.37 33.80
C ALA A 996 19.02 -2.37 32.26
N LYS A 997 18.09 -3.11 31.68
CA LYS A 997 17.98 -3.35 30.23
C LYS A 997 16.64 -2.85 29.71
N TYR A 998 16.69 -1.96 28.72
CA TYR A 998 15.53 -1.45 28.00
C TYR A 998 15.35 -2.19 26.67
N GLU A 999 14.13 -2.62 26.38
CA GLU A 999 13.76 -3.34 25.17
C GLU A 999 12.55 -2.69 24.52
N ALA A 1000 12.60 -2.49 23.20
CA ALA A 1000 11.50 -2.00 22.39
C ALA A 1000 11.36 -2.87 21.14
N TRP A 1001 10.18 -3.44 20.93
CA TRP A 1001 9.97 -4.47 19.92
C TRP A 1001 8.62 -4.36 19.23
N GLN A 1002 8.53 -4.94 18.02
CA GLN A 1002 7.29 -5.10 17.26
C GLN A 1002 7.26 -6.45 16.54
N GLU A 1003 6.07 -6.87 16.13
CA GLU A 1003 5.82 -8.02 15.27
C GLU A 1003 4.60 -7.72 14.41
N GLY A 1004 4.75 -7.73 13.07
CA GLY A 1004 3.67 -7.64 12.08
C GLY A 1004 2.79 -6.37 12.09
N TYR A 1005 1.78 -6.37 11.22
CA TYR A 1005 0.73 -5.35 11.11
C TYR A 1005 -0.66 -6.01 11.09
N GLN A 1006 -1.70 -5.32 11.58
CA GLN A 1006 -3.03 -5.90 11.81
C GLN A 1006 -3.91 -6.08 10.57
N ASP A 1007 -3.97 -5.06 9.73
CA ASP A 1007 -4.64 -5.13 8.43
C ASP A 1007 -3.77 -4.37 7.45
N GLU A 1008 -2.85 -5.17 6.95
CA GLU A 1008 -1.95 -4.90 5.86
C GLU A 1008 -2.48 -3.86 4.84
N CYS A 1009 -3.72 -3.96 4.37
CA CYS A 1009 -4.24 -3.23 3.22
C CYS A 1009 -4.72 -1.80 3.53
N TYR A 1010 -5.22 -1.56 4.75
CA TYR A 1010 -5.96 -0.33 5.10
C TYR A 1010 -5.60 0.25 6.48
N THR A 1011 -4.71 -0.40 7.25
CA THR A 1011 -4.13 0.18 8.48
C THR A 1011 -2.73 -0.36 8.77
N ARG A 1012 -1.82 0.54 9.12
CA ARG A 1012 -0.47 0.17 9.61
C ARG A 1012 -0.40 0.11 11.13
N GLU A 1013 -1.52 -0.17 11.80
CA GLU A 1013 -1.49 -0.56 13.22
C GLU A 1013 -0.63 -1.82 13.39
N LYS A 1014 0.32 -1.76 14.32
CA LYS A 1014 1.20 -2.89 14.65
C LYS A 1014 0.36 -4.05 15.19
N LEU A 1015 0.63 -5.26 14.73
CA LEU A 1015 -0.05 -6.46 15.24
C LEU A 1015 0.31 -6.64 16.72
N SER A 1016 1.60 -6.65 17.03
CA SER A 1016 2.09 -6.59 18.40
C SER A 1016 3.21 -5.56 18.56
N LEU A 1017 3.23 -4.88 19.69
CA LEU A 1017 4.21 -3.84 20.05
C LEU A 1017 4.46 -3.88 21.55
N GLY A 1018 5.71 -3.73 21.98
CA GLY A 1018 6.03 -3.65 23.41
C GLY A 1018 7.27 -2.86 23.76
N PHE A 1019 7.24 -2.30 24.96
CA PHE A 1019 8.33 -1.56 25.61
C PHE A 1019 8.52 -2.14 27.01
N ARG A 1020 9.75 -2.55 27.36
CA ARG A 1020 10.03 -3.27 28.59
C ARG A 1020 11.34 -2.81 29.24
N LEU A 1021 11.32 -2.61 30.57
CA LEU A 1021 12.52 -2.37 31.37
C LEU A 1021 12.69 -3.51 32.39
N ARG A 1022 13.82 -4.23 32.28
CA ARG A 1022 14.22 -5.28 33.22
C ARG A 1022 15.40 -4.80 34.06
N VAL A 1023 15.45 -5.18 35.33
CA VAL A 1023 16.54 -4.85 36.24
C VAL A 1023 17.02 -6.12 36.94
N ARG A 1024 18.34 -6.26 37.13
CA ARG A 1024 18.90 -7.40 37.85
C ARG A 1024 18.36 -7.45 39.29
N GLN A 1025 18.03 -8.65 39.75
CA GLN A 1025 17.41 -8.90 41.04
C GLN A 1025 18.33 -8.52 42.20
N ASP A 1026 19.63 -8.78 42.08
CA ASP A 1026 20.64 -8.39 43.07
C ASP A 1026 20.71 -6.87 43.24
N PHE A 1027 20.65 -6.14 42.13
CA PHE A 1027 20.65 -4.68 42.12
C PHE A 1027 19.34 -4.10 42.67
N LEU A 1028 18.18 -4.67 42.32
CA LEU A 1028 16.90 -4.29 42.93
C LEU A 1028 16.89 -4.54 44.45
N THR A 1029 17.49 -5.64 44.89
CA THR A 1029 17.63 -5.95 46.33
C THR A 1029 18.47 -4.89 47.04
N GLU A 1030 19.55 -4.43 46.42
CA GLU A 1030 20.39 -3.35 46.94
C GLU A 1030 19.62 -2.02 47.05
N ILE A 1031 18.87 -1.65 46.00
CA ILE A 1031 18.00 -0.46 45.99
C ILE A 1031 16.99 -0.52 47.14
N CYS A 1032 16.26 -1.62 47.28
CA CYS A 1032 15.24 -1.77 48.31
C CYS A 1032 15.82 -1.75 49.73
N ARG A 1033 17.01 -2.32 49.94
CA ARG A 1033 17.74 -2.24 51.22
C ARG A 1033 18.21 -0.82 51.53
N CYS A 1034 18.72 -0.09 50.53
CA CYS A 1034 19.18 1.28 50.71
C CYS A 1034 18.04 2.19 51.21
N TYR A 1035 16.88 2.13 50.53
CA TYR A 1035 15.72 2.96 50.88
C TYR A 1035 14.81 2.37 51.97
N ARG A 1036 15.05 1.13 52.42
CA ARG A 1036 14.20 0.38 53.37
C ARG A 1036 12.73 0.30 52.91
N LYS A 1037 12.53 -0.02 51.62
CA LYS A 1037 11.22 -0.12 50.96
C LYS A 1037 11.03 -1.52 50.38
N LEU A 1038 9.79 -1.84 50.03
CA LEU A 1038 9.44 -3.05 49.27
C LEU A 1038 9.23 -2.67 47.81
N LEU A 1039 9.57 -3.57 46.87
CA LEU A 1039 9.14 -3.41 45.49
C LEU A 1039 7.70 -3.89 45.36
N CYS A 1040 6.85 -3.00 44.88
CA CYS A 1040 5.47 -3.27 44.47
C CYS A 1040 5.39 -3.13 42.96
N ILE A 1041 4.85 -4.14 42.28
CA ILE A 1041 4.56 -4.09 40.84
C ILE A 1041 3.05 -4.06 40.67
N CYS A 1042 2.54 -2.99 40.06
CA CYS A 1042 1.15 -2.88 39.63
C CYS A 1042 1.05 -3.40 38.19
N ILE A 1043 0.12 -4.32 37.93
CA ILE A 1043 -0.14 -4.88 36.61
C ILE A 1043 -1.61 -4.61 36.27
N ASP A 1044 -1.81 -3.81 35.23
CA ASP A 1044 -3.10 -3.58 34.60
C ASP A 1044 -3.17 -4.38 33.31
N GLU A 1045 -4.22 -5.19 33.17
CA GLU A 1045 -4.43 -6.03 32.00
C GLU A 1045 -5.82 -5.80 31.43
N LYS A 1046 -5.88 -5.52 30.13
CA LYS A 1046 -7.11 -5.33 29.37
C LYS A 1046 -7.18 -6.35 28.25
N ARG A 1047 -8.29 -7.09 28.17
CA ARG A 1047 -8.57 -8.07 27.12
C ARG A 1047 -9.80 -7.61 26.34
N GLU A 1048 -9.69 -7.56 25.02
CA GLU A 1048 -10.75 -7.10 24.12
C GLU A 1048 -11.06 -8.15 23.06
N TYR A 1049 -12.34 -8.25 22.72
CA TYR A 1049 -12.83 -9.09 21.64
C TYR A 1049 -13.52 -8.24 20.56
N TYR A 1050 -13.16 -8.47 19.31
CA TYR A 1050 -13.73 -7.85 18.12
C TYR A 1050 -14.37 -8.93 17.25
N GLU A 1051 -15.63 -8.76 16.91
CA GLU A 1051 -16.29 -9.60 15.90
C GLU A 1051 -15.79 -9.25 14.50
N SER A 1052 -15.34 -8.02 14.29
CA SER A 1052 -14.82 -7.52 13.01
C SER A 1052 -13.91 -6.30 13.21
N ILE A 1053 -12.75 -6.30 12.55
CA ILE A 1053 -11.80 -5.17 12.51
C ILE A 1053 -12.36 -3.89 11.88
N TYR A 1054 -13.47 -4.00 11.14
CA TYR A 1054 -14.16 -2.85 10.53
C TYR A 1054 -15.01 -2.08 11.54
N ARG A 1055 -15.05 -2.49 12.82
CA ARG A 1055 -15.67 -1.75 13.91
C ARG A 1055 -14.63 -0.97 14.71
N PRO A 1056 -14.90 0.30 15.05
CA PRO A 1056 -13.97 1.12 15.83
C PRO A 1056 -13.88 0.70 17.31
N GLU A 1057 -14.94 0.09 17.85
CA GLU A 1057 -15.04 -0.31 19.27
C GLU A 1057 -15.12 -1.83 19.43
N PRO A 1058 -14.57 -2.39 20.53
CA PRO A 1058 -14.65 -3.83 20.81
C PRO A 1058 -16.09 -4.24 21.14
N ASN A 1059 -16.44 -5.48 20.79
CA ASN A 1059 -17.72 -6.09 21.14
C ASN A 1059 -17.80 -6.45 22.63
N ASP A 1060 -16.67 -6.85 23.22
CA ASP A 1060 -16.57 -7.22 24.64
C ASP A 1060 -15.18 -6.81 25.16
N SER A 1061 -15.11 -6.37 26.41
CA SER A 1061 -13.86 -5.99 27.03
C SER A 1061 -13.86 -6.31 28.53
N ARG A 1062 -12.73 -6.81 29.02
CA ARG A 1062 -12.50 -7.12 30.43
C ARG A 1062 -11.23 -6.46 30.90
N TYR A 1063 -11.24 -6.04 32.16
CA TYR A 1063 -10.12 -5.36 32.80
C TYR A 1063 -9.81 -6.02 34.13
N SER A 1064 -8.53 -6.16 34.44
CA SER A 1064 -8.03 -6.61 35.74
C SER A 1064 -6.88 -5.73 36.19
N ARG A 1065 -6.77 -5.54 37.52
CA ARG A 1065 -5.65 -4.90 38.19
C ARG A 1065 -5.17 -5.80 39.31
N ARG A 1066 -3.85 -6.04 39.37
CA ARG A 1066 -3.23 -6.83 40.44
C ARG A 1066 -1.89 -6.25 40.90
N TYR A 1067 -1.51 -6.63 42.12
CA TYR A 1067 -0.26 -6.21 42.73
C TYR A 1067 0.64 -7.40 43.06
N VAL A 1068 1.93 -7.29 42.74
CA VAL A 1068 2.97 -8.25 43.13
C VAL A 1068 3.96 -7.59 44.07
N LEU A 1069 4.11 -8.12 45.29
CA LEU A 1069 5.04 -7.61 46.29
C LEU A 1069 6.30 -8.49 46.40
N TYR A 1070 7.46 -7.87 46.28
CA TYR A 1070 8.75 -8.51 46.55
C TYR A 1070 9.29 -8.04 47.90
N TYR A 1071 9.50 -9.01 48.79
CA TYR A 1071 10.12 -8.80 50.10
C TYR A 1071 11.48 -9.46 50.13
N TRP A 1072 12.53 -8.66 50.15
CA TRP A 1072 13.91 -9.13 50.32
C TRP A 1072 14.34 -8.91 51.76
N SER A 1073 14.53 -10.00 52.51
CA SER A 1073 15.02 -10.00 53.89
C SER A 1073 16.47 -9.56 54.01
#